data_AF-A0AAD8KMQ3-F1
#
_entry.id   AF-A0AAD8KMQ3-F1
#
_cell.length_a   1.000
_cell.length_b   1.000
_cell.length_c   1.000
_cell.angle_alpha   90.00
_cell.angle_beta   90.00
_cell.angle_gamma   90.00
#
_symmetry.space_group_name_H-M   'P 1'
#
loop_
_entity.id
_entity.type
_entity.pdbx_description
1 polymer ?
#
loop_
_entity_poly.entity_id
_entity_poly.type
_entity_poly.pdbx_seq_one_letter_code
_entity_poly.pdbx_strand_id
1 'polypeptide(L)'
;MALNTQDSTCLPLQEIIVHNNKTARAIELLILALLVSMLVYRAGSLNNEDHYLLWLLIFMCELWFTFIWILIMCIKWDQISTKTYPDRLLKRINKTEFSAVDIFVTTADPILEPCIITMNTVLSLLAVDYEPHKLALYLSDDACSPVTFYALVETIKFAKLWVPFCKNYNIQVRAPFRYFSSKYTVLKDNSFEFQQDWKRMQNEYGNLYKKMKIADQGPFKCDLNSDFADFCDVNRANHPAIIKVISESTDLPSVIYISREKNPKHHHHYKAGAMNILTRVSGVMTNAPLMLNVDCDMYANNPQVFLHAMCMVFGYKNDQDCGFVQFPQAFYDGLKDDPFGNQLANYYYILSGVAALQGMFYFGSNCFHRRKVIYGSSPNDKIKAETIRNEDLHKVFGNSFELRESAVQILSGSKPKIKNPKSLSSLIEVALHVAGCNYEYGTRWGKEVGWIYGSAAEDMMTGLSIHSRGWKYVTCSPGPPAFLGCSPPTYPSTLTQQKRWANGVLEIFFSHKNPLRLAIKENLWFRQALAYIWLCLWGLRPIPELCYAFLPAYCLVTGSHFLPKINEHDFLIPMGIFVIYNSYVFWECKRLGLSLRMWWNLQRMGRVTVMTAWLCGFLNMMLQLIGLSKNIFEVTQKELKPNDGDGDDDSHDEVDNKNVARFTYDKSPLIIPGVVVLLVNIAALVNGVVRLLKVDYTEIWLEALGLGFGEMFCSVCVLLCFWDFFKGLFGKGKYGIPASTIWKSGVLALFIVQLFRRFA
;
A
#
# COMPACT_ATOMS: atom_id res chain seq x y z
N MET A 1 -40.92 4.62 10.99
CA MET A 1 -41.77 4.84 12.18
C MET A 1 -42.05 3.47 12.77
N ALA A 2 -41.78 3.30 14.09
CA ALA A 2 -41.83 2.07 14.92
C ALA A 2 -40.86 0.94 14.51
N LEU A 3 -40.00 0.36 15.37
CA LEU A 3 -39.99 0.27 16.83
C LEU A 3 -38.69 0.77 17.48
N ASN A 4 -38.87 1.62 18.48
CA ASN A 4 -37.96 1.83 19.60
C ASN A 4 -38.38 0.83 20.69
N THR A 5 -37.51 -0.11 21.07
CA THR A 5 -37.24 -0.57 22.46
C THR A 5 -36.33 -1.82 22.47
N GLN A 6 -35.21 -1.71 23.23
CA GLN A 6 -34.26 -2.73 23.73
C GLN A 6 -33.28 -3.40 22.73
N ASP A 7 -31.99 -3.52 23.02
CA ASP A 7 -31.33 -3.69 24.33
C ASP A 7 -30.24 -2.64 24.64
N SER A 8 -30.44 -1.89 25.72
CA SER A 8 -29.37 -1.19 26.46
C SER A 8 -28.60 -2.13 27.40
N THR A 9 -28.85 -3.44 27.36
CA THR A 9 -28.26 -4.48 28.22
C THR A 9 -27.13 -5.25 27.52
N CYS A 10 -27.05 -5.20 26.18
CA CYS A 10 -26.05 -5.92 25.42
C CYS A 10 -24.79 -5.09 25.17
N LEU A 11 -23.63 -5.64 25.56
CA LEU A 11 -22.33 -5.03 25.28
C LEU A 11 -22.09 -4.83 23.77
N PRO A 12 -21.40 -3.76 23.35
CA PRO A 12 -21.24 -3.43 21.94
C PRO A 12 -20.30 -4.42 21.23
N LEU A 13 -20.56 -4.69 19.94
CA LEU A 13 -19.70 -5.55 19.09
C LEU A 13 -18.38 -4.87 18.71
N GLN A 14 -18.35 -3.54 18.76
CA GLN A 14 -17.21 -2.69 18.46
C GLN A 14 -17.24 -1.42 19.31
N GLU A 15 -16.08 -0.82 19.53
CA GLU A 15 -15.91 0.40 20.30
C GLU A 15 -14.95 1.34 19.57
N ILE A 16 -15.37 2.59 19.39
CA ILE A 16 -14.53 3.65 18.83
C ILE A 16 -13.82 4.34 20.00
N ILE A 17 -12.51 4.21 20.02
CA ILE A 17 -11.64 4.82 21.02
C ILE A 17 -11.15 6.15 20.45
N VAL A 18 -11.53 7.25 21.10
CA VAL A 18 -11.03 8.59 20.76
C VAL A 18 -9.76 8.87 21.56
N HIS A 19 -8.67 9.18 20.88
CA HIS A 19 -7.40 9.47 21.54
C HIS A 19 -7.31 10.94 21.97
N ASN A 20 -6.95 11.19 23.24
CA ASN A 20 -6.65 12.53 23.70
C ASN A 20 -5.31 13.01 23.11
N ASN A 21 -5.36 14.02 22.26
CA ASN A 21 -4.20 14.57 21.57
C ASN A 21 -4.01 16.08 21.83
N LYS A 22 -4.53 16.62 22.93
CA LYS A 22 -4.39 18.04 23.30
C LYS A 22 -2.93 18.53 23.28
N THR A 23 -2.01 17.76 23.87
CA THR A 23 -0.57 18.08 23.88
C THR A 23 0.00 18.09 22.47
N ALA A 24 -0.34 17.09 21.64
CA ALA A 24 0.09 17.04 20.25
C ALA A 24 -0.40 18.26 19.47
N ARG A 25 -1.69 18.60 19.58
CA ARG A 25 -2.29 19.78 18.93
C ARG A 25 -1.60 21.09 19.34
N ALA A 26 -1.27 21.24 20.63
CA ALA A 26 -0.57 22.43 21.11
C ALA A 26 0.83 22.56 20.51
N ILE A 27 1.59 21.46 20.45
CA ILE A 27 2.92 21.44 19.80
C ILE A 27 2.77 21.69 18.30
N GLU A 28 1.76 21.10 17.65
CA GLU A 28 1.52 21.29 16.21
C GLU A 28 1.19 22.75 15.86
N LEU A 29 0.38 23.42 16.69
CA LEU A 29 0.06 24.85 16.57
C LEU A 29 1.30 25.72 16.81
N LEU A 30 2.18 25.34 17.76
CA LEU A 30 3.45 26.03 17.97
C LEU A 30 4.37 25.93 16.74
N ILE A 31 4.50 24.73 16.17
CA ILE A 31 5.26 24.53 14.92
C ILE A 31 4.65 25.36 13.79
N LEU A 32 3.32 25.39 13.66
CA LEU A 32 2.64 26.22 12.67
C LEU A 32 2.94 27.71 12.87
N ALA A 33 2.88 28.19 14.12
CA ALA A 33 3.20 29.58 14.44
C ALA A 33 4.64 29.93 14.03
N LEU A 34 5.61 29.05 14.30
CA LEU A 34 6.99 29.26 13.88
C LEU A 34 7.16 29.24 12.36
N LEU A 35 6.48 28.33 11.65
CA LEU A 35 6.47 28.29 10.18
C LEU A 35 5.89 29.58 9.59
N VAL A 36 4.79 30.09 10.14
CA VAL A 36 4.19 31.37 9.73
C VAL A 36 5.14 32.54 10.03
N SER A 37 5.79 32.57 11.19
CA SER A 37 6.80 33.58 11.51
C SER A 37 7.96 33.56 10.52
N MET A 38 8.39 32.37 10.09
CA MET A 38 9.42 32.23 9.05
C MET A 38 8.96 32.84 7.72
N LEU A 39 7.72 32.59 7.31
CA LEU A 39 7.17 33.19 6.08
C LEU A 39 7.08 34.72 6.16
N VAL A 40 6.71 35.26 7.32
CA VAL A 40 6.69 36.73 7.55
C VAL A 40 8.10 37.31 7.44
N TYR A 41 9.09 36.66 8.05
CA TYR A 41 10.49 37.03 7.92
C TYR A 41 10.97 37.02 6.46
N ARG A 42 10.64 35.96 5.70
CA ARG A 42 10.95 35.88 4.26
C ARG A 42 10.26 36.98 3.45
N ALA A 43 8.98 37.26 3.73
CA ALA A 43 8.25 38.29 3.03
C ALA A 43 8.88 39.68 3.23
N GLY A 44 9.36 39.99 4.44
CA GLY A 44 10.13 41.22 4.69
C GLY A 44 11.47 41.27 3.94
N SER A 45 12.11 40.10 3.76
CA SER A 45 13.40 39.97 3.07
C SER A 45 13.30 40.11 1.54
N LEU A 46 12.09 39.98 0.95
CA LEU A 46 11.87 40.15 -0.49
C LEU A 46 12.15 41.56 -0.99
N ASN A 47 12.19 42.56 -0.10
CA ASN A 47 12.49 43.95 -0.48
C ASN A 47 13.96 44.18 -0.85
N ASN A 48 14.81 43.16 -0.74
CA ASN A 48 16.22 43.23 -1.13
C ASN A 48 16.39 42.95 -2.63
N GLU A 49 16.56 44.00 -3.43
CA GLU A 49 16.59 43.93 -4.91
C GLU A 49 17.72 43.04 -5.45
N ASP A 50 18.89 43.03 -4.80
CA ASP A 50 20.09 42.32 -5.26
C ASP A 50 19.94 40.77 -5.22
N HIS A 51 19.00 40.26 -4.42
CA HIS A 51 18.79 38.82 -4.22
C HIS A 51 17.34 38.38 -4.32
N TYR A 52 16.48 39.17 -4.96
CA TYR A 52 15.04 38.95 -5.03
C TYR A 52 14.65 37.51 -5.44
N LEU A 53 15.26 36.96 -6.49
CA LEU A 53 14.94 35.62 -7.01
C LEU A 53 15.27 34.51 -5.99
N LEU A 54 16.37 34.64 -5.25
CA LEU A 54 16.75 33.69 -4.20
C LEU A 54 15.71 33.72 -3.07
N TRP A 55 15.38 34.91 -2.57
CA TRP A 55 14.39 35.08 -1.50
C TRP A 55 13.00 34.59 -1.92
N LEU A 56 12.61 34.84 -3.17
CA LEU A 56 11.35 34.33 -3.74
C LEU A 56 11.33 32.81 -3.78
N LEU A 57 12.40 32.17 -4.26
CA LEU A 57 12.48 30.71 -4.31
C LEU A 57 12.37 30.09 -2.91
N ILE A 58 13.08 30.65 -1.93
CA ILE A 58 13.04 30.19 -0.54
C ILE A 58 11.63 30.35 0.03
N PHE A 59 11.03 31.53 -0.14
CA PHE A 59 9.66 31.82 0.30
C PHE A 59 8.68 30.81 -0.28
N MET A 60 8.76 30.49 -1.58
CA MET A 60 7.86 29.53 -2.22
C MET A 60 8.05 28.09 -1.69
N CYS A 61 9.29 27.69 -1.39
CA CYS A 61 9.55 26.38 -0.78
C CYS A 61 9.00 26.29 0.66
N GLU A 62 9.29 27.30 1.49
CA GLU A 62 8.81 27.36 2.87
C GLU A 62 7.28 27.51 2.93
N LEU A 63 6.67 28.21 1.96
CA LEU A 63 5.21 28.32 1.83
C LEU A 63 4.59 26.97 1.53
N TRP A 64 5.20 26.19 0.62
CA TRP A 64 4.79 24.83 0.35
C TRP A 64 4.87 23.95 1.59
N PHE A 65 6.00 23.97 2.32
CA PHE A 65 6.14 23.16 3.54
C PHE A 65 5.13 23.56 4.62
N THR A 66 4.86 24.86 4.76
CA THR A 66 3.83 25.38 5.67
C THR A 66 2.44 24.92 5.25
N PHE A 67 2.11 24.95 3.97
CA PHE A 67 0.85 24.44 3.44
C PHE A 67 0.68 22.93 3.70
N ILE A 68 1.72 22.12 3.46
CA ILE A 68 1.69 20.69 3.78
C ILE A 68 1.50 20.46 5.29
N TRP A 69 2.13 21.27 6.14
CA TRP A 69 1.95 21.19 7.59
C TRP A 69 0.50 21.48 8.00
N ILE A 70 -0.11 22.53 7.46
CA ILE A 70 -1.53 22.86 7.68
C ILE A 70 -2.42 21.69 7.27
N LEU A 71 -2.19 21.11 6.09
CA LEU A 71 -2.94 19.93 5.63
C LEU A 71 -2.82 18.78 6.63
N ILE A 72 -1.60 18.43 7.04
CA ILE A 72 -1.36 17.34 8.01
C ILE A 72 -2.10 17.61 9.32
N MET A 73 -2.05 18.83 9.86
CA MET A 73 -2.78 19.20 11.08
C MET A 73 -4.30 19.05 10.92
N CYS A 74 -4.87 19.54 9.80
CA CYS A 74 -6.30 19.42 9.52
C CYS A 74 -6.76 17.96 9.45
N ILE A 75 -5.92 17.09 8.89
CA ILE A 75 -6.18 15.65 8.75
C ILE A 75 -6.05 14.95 10.11
N LYS A 76 -5.00 15.26 10.87
CA LYS A 76 -4.66 14.62 12.16
C LYS A 76 -5.51 15.05 13.34
N TRP A 77 -6.26 16.14 13.17
CA TRP A 77 -6.83 16.87 14.31
C TRP A 77 -7.55 15.95 15.29
N ASP A 78 -8.41 15.05 14.80
CA ASP A 78 -9.13 14.08 15.63
C ASP A 78 -8.57 12.70 15.34
N GLN A 79 -8.18 11.91 16.37
CA GLN A 79 -7.62 10.58 16.17
C GLN A 79 -8.51 9.53 16.80
N ILE A 80 -8.86 8.50 16.02
CA ILE A 80 -9.65 7.37 16.51
C ILE A 80 -8.97 6.04 16.20
N SER A 81 -9.28 5.03 17.00
CA SER A 81 -9.07 3.62 16.69
C SER A 81 -10.33 2.83 16.98
N THR A 82 -10.48 1.67 16.35
CA THR A 82 -11.65 0.81 16.57
C THR A 82 -11.23 -0.54 17.09
N LYS A 83 -11.86 -0.93 18.20
CA LYS A 83 -11.70 -2.23 18.83
C LYS A 83 -12.96 -3.05 18.61
N THR A 84 -12.80 -4.33 18.29
CA THR A 84 -13.88 -5.27 17.97
C THR A 84 -13.89 -6.44 18.95
N TYR A 85 -15.05 -7.05 19.14
CA TYR A 85 -15.27 -8.11 20.12
C TYR A 85 -15.94 -9.37 19.50
N PRO A 86 -15.17 -10.25 18.82
CA PRO A 86 -15.69 -11.48 18.21
C PRO A 86 -16.48 -12.39 19.16
N ASP A 87 -16.06 -12.51 20.42
CA ASP A 87 -16.77 -13.33 21.41
C ASP A 87 -18.20 -12.86 21.66
N ARG A 88 -18.43 -11.54 21.61
CA ARG A 88 -19.77 -10.95 21.76
C ARG A 88 -20.61 -11.19 20.52
N LEU A 89 -19.99 -11.17 19.34
CA LEU A 89 -20.66 -11.49 18.07
C LEU A 89 -21.16 -12.93 18.09
N LEU A 90 -20.29 -13.89 18.44
CA LEU A 90 -20.63 -15.32 18.45
C LEU A 90 -21.73 -15.67 19.47
N LYS A 91 -21.84 -14.92 20.56
CA LYS A 91 -22.93 -15.07 21.55
C LYS A 91 -24.25 -14.46 21.10
N ARG A 92 -24.20 -13.41 20.28
CA ARG A 92 -25.36 -12.58 19.93
C ARG A 92 -26.00 -12.98 18.61
N ILE A 93 -25.21 -13.36 17.61
CA ILE A 93 -25.66 -13.61 16.25
C ILE A 93 -25.39 -15.07 15.91
N ASN A 94 -26.43 -15.77 15.46
CA ASN A 94 -26.28 -17.14 15.01
C ASN A 94 -25.36 -17.17 13.78
N LYS A 95 -24.44 -18.13 13.72
CA LYS A 95 -23.56 -18.32 12.57
C LYS A 95 -24.34 -18.49 11.26
N THR A 96 -25.59 -18.96 11.29
CA THR A 96 -26.46 -19.05 10.10
C THR A 96 -26.83 -17.69 9.51
N GLU A 97 -26.78 -16.61 10.30
CA GLU A 97 -27.06 -15.24 9.86
C GLU A 97 -25.83 -14.51 9.32
N PHE A 98 -24.63 -15.07 9.52
CA PHE A 98 -23.40 -14.49 8.98
C PHE A 98 -23.47 -14.34 7.45
N SER A 99 -22.94 -13.24 6.93
CA SER A 99 -22.96 -12.97 5.49
C SER A 99 -22.01 -13.90 4.73
N ALA A 100 -22.41 -14.37 3.55
CA ALA A 100 -21.45 -15.02 2.66
C ALA A 100 -20.35 -14.02 2.23
N VAL A 101 -19.14 -14.54 1.97
CA VAL A 101 -17.98 -13.73 1.56
C VAL A 101 -17.29 -14.40 0.36
N ASP A 102 -17.15 -13.64 -0.72
CA ASP A 102 -16.28 -14.02 -1.83
C ASP A 102 -14.86 -13.50 -1.56
N ILE A 103 -13.87 -14.37 -1.60
CA ILE A 103 -12.46 -14.05 -1.32
C ILE A 103 -11.72 -13.97 -2.65
N PHE A 104 -11.18 -12.81 -2.96
CA PHE A 104 -10.43 -12.53 -4.18
C PHE A 104 -8.94 -12.50 -3.87
N VAL A 105 -8.20 -13.41 -4.51
CA VAL A 105 -6.74 -13.43 -4.52
C VAL A 105 -6.28 -13.17 -5.94
N THR A 106 -5.41 -12.17 -6.13
CA THR A 106 -4.87 -11.83 -7.47
C THR A 106 -3.38 -12.11 -7.54
N THR A 107 -2.93 -12.70 -8.64
CA THR A 107 -1.51 -12.87 -8.98
C THR A 107 -1.29 -12.49 -10.45
N ALA A 108 -0.15 -11.85 -10.72
CA ALA A 108 0.14 -11.24 -12.01
C ALA A 108 1.23 -11.96 -12.81
N ASP A 109 2.22 -12.55 -12.13
CA ASP A 109 3.38 -13.15 -12.79
C ASP A 109 4.00 -14.25 -11.90
N PRO A 110 4.06 -15.52 -12.34
CA PRO A 110 4.55 -16.63 -11.52
C PRO A 110 6.07 -16.60 -11.26
N ILE A 111 6.83 -15.79 -11.99
CA ILE A 111 8.27 -15.60 -11.78
C ILE A 111 8.50 -14.51 -10.73
N LEU A 112 7.83 -13.36 -10.87
CA LEU A 112 7.95 -12.26 -9.92
C LEU A 112 7.17 -12.52 -8.63
N GLU A 113 6.16 -13.39 -8.67
CA GLU A 113 5.31 -13.81 -7.55
C GLU A 113 5.28 -15.35 -7.50
N PRO A 114 6.31 -15.99 -6.92
CA PRO A 114 6.41 -17.44 -6.86
C PRO A 114 5.14 -18.11 -6.34
N CYS A 115 4.69 -19.18 -7.01
CA CYS A 115 3.40 -19.82 -6.73
C CYS A 115 3.21 -20.18 -5.25
N ILE A 116 4.28 -20.62 -4.57
CA ILE A 116 4.23 -20.99 -3.15
C ILE A 116 3.78 -19.83 -2.24
N ILE A 117 4.09 -18.58 -2.58
CA ILE A 117 3.64 -17.41 -1.82
C ILE A 117 2.12 -17.32 -1.90
N THR A 118 1.58 -17.31 -3.13
CA THR A 118 0.15 -17.32 -3.42
C THR A 118 -0.55 -18.48 -2.73
N MET A 119 0.02 -19.68 -2.78
CA MET A 119 -0.60 -20.87 -2.20
C MET A 119 -0.61 -20.86 -0.67
N ASN A 120 0.40 -20.28 -0.02
CA ASN A 120 0.35 -20.06 1.43
C ASN A 120 -0.75 -19.06 1.83
N THR A 121 -0.94 -18.01 1.02
CA THR A 121 -2.06 -17.08 1.18
C THR A 121 -3.40 -17.80 1.05
N VAL A 122 -3.59 -18.59 -0.01
CA VAL A 122 -4.79 -19.42 -0.22
C VAL A 122 -5.02 -20.36 0.97
N LEU A 123 -4.01 -21.11 1.43
CA LEU A 123 -4.14 -22.03 2.56
C LEU A 123 -4.56 -21.32 3.85
N SER A 124 -4.01 -20.13 4.10
CA SER A 124 -4.38 -19.34 5.28
C SER A 124 -5.85 -18.90 5.25
N LEU A 125 -6.33 -18.50 4.07
CA LEU A 125 -7.70 -18.00 3.86
C LEU A 125 -8.73 -19.12 3.92
N LEU A 126 -8.39 -20.33 3.46
CA LEU A 126 -9.27 -21.51 3.55
C LEU A 126 -9.40 -22.03 4.99
N ALA A 127 -8.46 -21.68 5.87
CA ALA A 127 -8.36 -22.19 7.25
C ALA A 127 -8.80 -21.18 8.34
N VAL A 128 -9.47 -20.09 7.95
CA VAL A 128 -10.02 -19.08 8.88
C VAL A 128 -11.21 -19.61 9.69
N ASP A 129 -11.50 -18.96 10.82
CA ASP A 129 -12.58 -19.32 11.73
C ASP A 129 -13.93 -18.80 11.21
N TYR A 130 -14.41 -19.44 10.14
CA TYR A 130 -15.70 -19.16 9.51
C TYR A 130 -16.34 -20.44 8.94
N GLU A 131 -17.63 -20.35 8.61
CA GLU A 131 -18.38 -21.48 8.03
C GLU A 131 -17.97 -21.71 6.57
N PRO A 132 -17.45 -22.91 6.19
CA PRO A 132 -16.90 -23.15 4.86
C PRO A 132 -17.88 -22.90 3.71
N HIS A 133 -19.14 -23.33 3.88
CA HIS A 133 -20.20 -23.15 2.89
C HIS A 133 -20.62 -21.67 2.65
N LYS A 134 -20.10 -20.74 3.46
CA LYS A 134 -20.30 -19.29 3.29
C LYS A 134 -19.14 -18.59 2.59
N LEU A 135 -18.08 -19.33 2.30
CA LEU A 135 -16.86 -18.81 1.69
C LEU A 135 -16.68 -19.40 0.29
N ALA A 136 -16.34 -18.54 -0.66
CA ALA A 136 -15.86 -18.95 -1.96
C ALA A 136 -14.59 -18.18 -2.30
N LEU A 137 -13.50 -18.88 -2.59
CA LEU A 137 -12.23 -18.30 -2.97
C LEU A 137 -12.08 -18.32 -4.48
N TYR A 138 -11.78 -17.15 -5.05
CA TYR A 138 -11.49 -16.94 -6.45
C TYR A 138 -10.02 -16.53 -6.58
N LEU A 139 -9.20 -17.38 -7.19
CA LEU A 139 -7.83 -17.05 -7.57
C LEU A 139 -7.82 -16.53 -9.00
N SER A 140 -7.51 -15.25 -9.18
CA SER A 140 -7.27 -14.66 -10.49
C SER A 140 -5.79 -14.72 -10.83
N ASP A 141 -5.48 -15.38 -11.94
CA ASP A 141 -4.14 -15.51 -12.52
C ASP A 141 -4.07 -14.72 -13.83
N ASP A 142 -3.43 -13.55 -13.77
CA ASP A 142 -3.26 -12.70 -14.94
C ASP A 142 -2.20 -13.22 -15.92
N ALA A 143 -1.34 -14.14 -15.50
CA ALA A 143 -0.31 -14.72 -16.36
C ALA A 143 -0.81 -15.90 -17.20
N CYS A 144 -2.01 -16.42 -16.92
CA CYS A 144 -2.55 -17.65 -17.51
C CYS A 144 -1.53 -18.81 -17.39
N SER A 145 -0.98 -18.98 -16.19
CA SER A 145 0.12 -19.90 -15.93
C SER A 145 -0.40 -21.31 -15.59
N PRO A 146 -0.06 -22.34 -16.39
CA PRO A 146 -0.41 -23.72 -16.05
C PRO A 146 0.23 -24.17 -14.73
N VAL A 147 1.38 -23.60 -14.37
CA VAL A 147 2.06 -23.87 -13.09
C VAL A 147 1.24 -23.35 -11.91
N THR A 148 0.66 -22.14 -12.04
CA THR A 148 -0.21 -21.57 -11.00
C THR A 148 -1.46 -22.42 -10.82
N PHE A 149 -2.07 -22.89 -11.92
CA PHE A 149 -3.22 -23.79 -11.88
C PHE A 149 -2.87 -25.13 -11.22
N TYR A 150 -1.77 -25.77 -11.63
CA TYR A 150 -1.26 -27.00 -11.01
C TYR A 150 -1.00 -26.83 -9.52
N ALA A 151 -0.32 -25.75 -9.14
CA ALA A 151 -0.02 -25.42 -7.76
C ALA A 151 -1.31 -25.28 -6.94
N LEU A 152 -2.33 -24.62 -7.47
CA LEU A 152 -3.64 -24.52 -6.80
C LEU A 152 -4.28 -25.89 -6.60
N VAL A 153 -4.30 -26.76 -7.61
CA VAL A 153 -4.87 -28.11 -7.51
C VAL A 153 -4.17 -28.93 -6.41
N GLU A 154 -2.84 -28.94 -6.38
CA GLU A 154 -2.08 -29.61 -5.33
C GLU A 154 -2.29 -28.98 -3.95
N THR A 155 -2.42 -27.65 -3.89
CA THR A 155 -2.73 -26.92 -2.67
C THR A 155 -4.10 -27.29 -2.12
N ILE A 156 -5.12 -27.48 -2.95
CA ILE A 156 -6.45 -27.90 -2.48
C ILE A 156 -6.43 -29.35 -1.96
N LYS A 157 -5.62 -30.24 -2.55
CA LYS A 157 -5.39 -31.58 -1.98
C LYS A 157 -4.80 -31.49 -0.57
N PHE A 158 -3.79 -30.65 -0.37
CA PHE A 158 -3.21 -30.40 0.95
C PHE A 158 -4.18 -29.69 1.91
N ALA A 159 -4.99 -28.75 1.42
CA ALA A 159 -5.95 -28.01 2.23
C ALA A 159 -6.97 -28.93 2.92
N LYS A 160 -7.36 -30.03 2.28
CA LYS A 160 -8.24 -31.06 2.86
C LYS A 160 -7.64 -31.74 4.11
N LEU A 161 -6.32 -31.71 4.27
CA LEU A 161 -5.61 -32.19 5.47
C LEU A 161 -5.35 -31.04 6.46
N TRP A 162 -4.88 -29.90 5.93
CA TRP A 162 -4.48 -28.74 6.73
C TRP A 162 -5.65 -28.08 7.46
N VAL A 163 -6.77 -27.86 6.80
CA VAL A 163 -7.92 -27.15 7.40
C VAL A 163 -8.48 -27.91 8.61
N PRO A 164 -8.75 -29.23 8.55
CA PRO A 164 -9.14 -29.99 9.73
C PRO A 164 -8.08 -29.98 10.84
N PHE A 165 -6.79 -30.15 10.50
CA PHE A 165 -5.70 -30.08 11.47
C PHE A 165 -5.71 -28.74 12.23
N CYS A 166 -5.84 -27.62 11.50
CA CYS A 166 -5.89 -26.30 12.13
C CYS A 166 -7.09 -26.12 13.04
N LYS A 167 -8.27 -26.61 12.64
CA LYS A 167 -9.50 -26.50 13.43
C LYS A 167 -9.46 -27.39 14.67
N ASN A 168 -9.05 -28.65 14.52
CA ASN A 168 -9.01 -29.63 15.61
C ASN A 168 -8.03 -29.23 16.72
N TYR A 169 -6.87 -28.68 16.34
CA TYR A 169 -5.83 -28.27 17.30
C TYR A 169 -5.81 -26.76 17.58
N ASN A 170 -6.82 -26.01 17.12
CA ASN A 170 -6.94 -24.56 17.31
C ASN A 170 -5.64 -23.80 16.98
N ILE A 171 -5.02 -24.15 15.85
CA ILE A 171 -3.76 -23.57 15.41
C ILE A 171 -3.97 -22.09 15.12
N GLN A 172 -3.19 -21.21 15.74
CA GLN A 172 -3.40 -19.76 15.55
C GLN A 172 -2.87 -19.29 14.18
N VAL A 173 -1.66 -19.70 13.81
CA VAL A 173 -1.04 -19.29 12.53
C VAL A 173 -1.48 -20.22 11.41
N ARG A 174 -2.37 -19.74 10.54
CA ARG A 174 -2.97 -20.54 9.46
C ARG A 174 -2.12 -20.69 8.20
N ALA A 175 -1.02 -19.95 8.10
CA ALA A 175 -0.05 -20.07 7.02
C ALA A 175 1.02 -21.12 7.37
N PRO A 176 1.09 -22.27 6.67
CA PRO A 176 1.98 -23.37 7.05
C PRO A 176 3.46 -22.98 7.09
N PHE A 177 3.95 -22.18 6.13
CA PHE A 177 5.35 -21.76 6.08
C PHE A 177 5.80 -21.01 7.34
N ARG A 178 4.89 -20.26 7.96
CA ARG A 178 5.13 -19.54 9.22
C ARG A 178 4.97 -20.47 10.40
N TYR A 179 3.92 -21.29 10.40
CA TYR A 179 3.63 -22.23 11.47
C TYR A 179 4.80 -23.20 11.70
N PHE A 180 5.32 -23.80 10.63
CA PHE A 180 6.41 -24.79 10.72
C PHE A 180 7.82 -24.19 10.87
N SER A 181 7.97 -22.85 10.86
CA SER A 181 9.28 -22.21 11.04
C SER A 181 9.80 -22.24 12.48
N SER A 182 8.92 -22.36 13.49
CA SER A 182 9.31 -22.38 14.91
C SER A 182 9.29 -23.83 15.45
N LYS A 183 10.37 -24.57 15.17
CA LYS A 183 10.43 -26.03 15.38
C LYS A 183 10.45 -26.47 16.86
N TYR A 184 11.07 -25.69 17.77
CA TYR A 184 11.50 -26.21 19.08
C TYR A 184 10.48 -26.06 20.22
N THR A 185 9.62 -25.03 20.19
CA THR A 185 8.71 -24.73 21.30
C THR A 185 7.41 -25.52 21.21
N VAL A 186 6.97 -25.87 20.00
CA VAL A 186 5.65 -26.50 19.76
C VAL A 186 5.63 -27.98 20.17
N LEU A 187 6.77 -28.67 20.26
CA LEU A 187 6.79 -30.12 20.46
C LEU A 187 6.95 -30.56 21.93
N LYS A 188 7.36 -29.69 22.86
CA LYS A 188 7.74 -30.10 24.23
C LYS A 188 6.56 -30.40 25.17
N ASP A 189 5.42 -29.72 25.00
CA ASP A 189 4.32 -29.77 25.98
C ASP A 189 3.00 -30.35 25.41
N ASN A 190 3.03 -30.95 24.23
CA ASN A 190 1.82 -31.43 23.54
C ASN A 190 1.66 -32.96 23.56
N SER A 191 0.42 -33.43 23.41
CA SER A 191 0.07 -34.86 23.39
C SER A 191 0.81 -35.63 22.30
N PHE A 192 1.04 -36.92 22.52
CA PHE A 192 1.71 -37.80 21.54
C PHE A 192 0.99 -37.82 20.19
N GLU A 193 -0.36 -37.88 20.21
CA GLU A 193 -1.20 -37.81 19.01
C GLU A 193 -0.95 -36.52 18.21
N PHE A 194 -0.94 -35.36 18.88
CA PHE A 194 -0.62 -34.10 18.24
C PHE A 194 0.79 -34.10 17.64
N GLN A 195 1.79 -34.63 18.35
CA GLN A 195 3.16 -34.68 17.83
C GLN A 195 3.26 -35.54 16.56
N GLN A 196 2.52 -36.64 16.49
CA GLN A 196 2.47 -37.51 15.31
C GLN A 196 1.79 -36.80 14.13
N ASP A 197 0.62 -36.20 14.37
CA ASP A 197 -0.11 -35.46 13.34
C ASP A 197 0.65 -34.22 12.88
N TRP A 198 1.32 -33.52 13.78
CA TRP A 198 2.17 -32.38 13.46
C TRP A 198 3.31 -32.78 12.52
N LYS A 199 4.03 -33.86 12.82
CA LYS A 199 5.11 -34.39 11.95
C LYS A 199 4.57 -34.80 10.58
N ARG A 200 3.41 -35.46 10.56
CA ARG A 200 2.72 -35.83 9.32
C ARG A 200 2.40 -34.58 8.49
N MET A 201 1.78 -33.56 9.09
CA MET A 201 1.43 -32.32 8.38
C MET A 201 2.66 -31.56 7.90
N GLN A 202 3.75 -31.53 8.67
CA GLN A 202 5.01 -30.93 8.26
C GLN A 202 5.58 -31.62 7.01
N ASN A 203 5.57 -32.96 6.99
CA ASN A 203 6.03 -33.75 5.86
C ASN A 203 5.16 -33.53 4.61
N GLU A 204 3.83 -33.53 4.76
CA GLU A 204 2.91 -33.25 3.66
C GLU A 204 3.10 -31.84 3.08
N TYR A 205 3.33 -30.84 3.94
CA TYR A 205 3.66 -29.50 3.49
C TYR A 205 5.01 -29.45 2.76
N GLY A 206 6.03 -30.14 3.28
CA GLY A 206 7.33 -30.28 2.60
C GLY A 206 7.20 -30.94 1.22
N ASN A 207 6.32 -31.94 1.07
CA ASN A 207 6.03 -32.57 -0.21
C ASN A 207 5.34 -31.61 -1.19
N LEU A 208 4.37 -30.83 -0.72
CA LEU A 208 3.73 -29.77 -1.51
C LEU A 208 4.76 -28.77 -2.03
N TYR A 209 5.64 -28.28 -1.14
CA TYR A 209 6.71 -27.36 -1.48
C TYR A 209 7.66 -27.93 -2.56
N LYS A 210 8.07 -29.20 -2.41
CA LYS A 210 8.91 -29.90 -3.39
C LYS A 210 8.23 -30.01 -4.75
N LYS A 211 6.94 -30.39 -4.79
CA LYS A 211 6.17 -30.48 -6.04
C LYS A 211 6.13 -29.14 -6.78
N MET A 212 5.93 -28.03 -6.07
CA MET A 212 5.94 -26.69 -6.66
C MET A 212 7.33 -26.32 -7.19
N LYS A 213 8.37 -26.53 -6.38
CA LYS A 213 9.75 -26.25 -6.79
C LYS A 213 10.15 -27.02 -8.06
N ILE A 214 9.70 -28.28 -8.20
CA ILE A 214 9.92 -29.07 -9.42
C ILE A 214 9.12 -28.50 -10.60
N ALA A 215 7.87 -28.09 -10.39
CA ALA A 215 7.04 -27.50 -11.43
C ALA A 215 7.58 -26.15 -11.94
N ASP A 216 8.28 -25.39 -11.09
CA ASP A 216 8.93 -24.12 -11.44
C ASP A 216 10.25 -24.29 -12.22
N GLN A 217 10.86 -25.48 -12.22
CA GLN A 217 12.21 -25.72 -12.76
C GLN A 217 12.28 -26.00 -14.28
N GLY A 218 11.17 -25.90 -15.02
CA GLY A 218 11.17 -26.12 -16.46
C GLY A 218 9.82 -25.83 -17.13
N PRO A 219 9.72 -26.03 -18.46
CA PRO A 219 8.46 -25.87 -19.18
C PRO A 219 7.44 -26.91 -18.68
N PHE A 220 6.32 -26.43 -18.14
CA PHE A 220 5.25 -27.28 -17.66
C PHE A 220 4.58 -28.00 -18.82
N LYS A 221 4.54 -29.34 -18.78
CA LYS A 221 3.90 -30.14 -19.83
C LYS A 221 2.38 -30.06 -19.68
N CYS A 222 1.73 -29.44 -20.64
CA CYS A 222 0.27 -29.46 -20.76
C CYS A 222 -0.12 -30.62 -21.69
N ASP A 223 -1.10 -31.42 -21.30
CA ASP A 223 -1.66 -32.51 -22.11
C ASP A 223 -3.09 -32.17 -22.52
N LEU A 224 -3.41 -32.33 -23.80
CA LEU A 224 -4.73 -32.09 -24.39
C LEU A 224 -5.81 -33.03 -23.82
N ASN A 225 -5.43 -34.17 -23.25
CA ASN A 225 -6.36 -35.12 -22.63
C ASN A 225 -6.50 -34.94 -21.11
N SER A 226 -6.02 -33.81 -20.57
CA SER A 226 -6.02 -33.52 -19.13
C SER A 226 -6.77 -32.23 -18.82
N ASP A 227 -6.93 -31.94 -17.52
CA ASP A 227 -7.48 -30.65 -17.05
C ASP A 227 -6.66 -29.42 -17.52
N PHE A 228 -5.49 -29.64 -18.10
CA PHE A 228 -4.58 -28.61 -18.62
C PHE A 228 -4.77 -28.30 -20.11
N ALA A 229 -5.75 -28.91 -20.79
CA ALA A 229 -5.97 -28.72 -22.23
C ALA A 229 -6.11 -27.24 -22.62
N ASP A 230 -6.78 -26.43 -21.78
CA ASP A 230 -6.99 -24.99 -22.02
C ASP A 230 -5.70 -24.16 -21.93
N PHE A 231 -4.59 -24.73 -21.44
CA PHE A 231 -3.28 -24.07 -21.32
C PHE A 231 -2.28 -24.48 -22.41
N CYS A 232 -2.62 -25.46 -23.25
CA CYS A 232 -1.78 -25.89 -24.36
C CYS A 232 -1.63 -24.76 -25.39
N ASP A 233 -0.39 -24.45 -25.77
CA ASP A 233 -0.04 -23.44 -26.79
C ASP A 233 -0.65 -22.03 -26.58
N VAL A 234 -0.96 -21.69 -25.32
CA VAL A 234 -1.57 -20.40 -24.98
C VAL A 234 -0.57 -19.25 -25.09
N ASN A 235 -0.93 -18.23 -25.88
CA ASN A 235 -0.27 -16.95 -25.86
C ASN A 235 -0.81 -16.08 -24.71
N ARG A 236 0.04 -15.76 -23.72
CA ARG A 236 -0.33 -14.94 -22.55
C ARG A 236 -0.90 -13.56 -22.88
N ALA A 237 -0.63 -13.01 -24.08
CA ALA A 237 -1.19 -11.74 -24.51
C ALA A 237 -2.49 -11.88 -25.32
N ASN A 238 -2.85 -13.11 -25.74
CA ASN A 238 -3.98 -13.39 -26.60
C ASN A 238 -4.56 -14.79 -26.33
N HIS A 239 -5.53 -14.88 -25.43
CA HIS A 239 -6.16 -16.14 -25.04
C HIS A 239 -7.58 -15.92 -24.51
N PRO A 240 -8.49 -16.92 -24.65
CA PRO A 240 -9.83 -16.85 -24.08
C PRO A 240 -9.78 -16.85 -22.55
N ALA A 241 -10.90 -16.50 -21.92
CA ALA A 241 -11.06 -16.68 -20.48
C ALA A 241 -11.05 -18.18 -20.13
N ILE A 242 -10.40 -18.54 -19.03
CA ILE A 242 -10.35 -19.89 -18.47
C ILE A 242 -10.93 -19.81 -17.06
N ILE A 243 -11.98 -20.60 -16.80
CA ILE A 243 -12.60 -20.69 -15.48
C ILE A 243 -12.71 -22.17 -15.10
N LYS A 244 -12.17 -22.54 -13.94
CA LYS A 244 -12.16 -23.91 -13.43
C LYS A 244 -12.64 -23.94 -11.99
N VAL A 245 -13.64 -24.78 -11.70
CA VAL A 245 -14.08 -25.05 -10.32
C VAL A 245 -13.23 -26.19 -9.77
N ILE A 246 -12.35 -25.89 -8.82
CA ILE A 246 -11.39 -26.85 -8.23
C ILE A 246 -12.02 -27.63 -7.08
N SER A 247 -12.86 -26.95 -6.30
CA SER A 247 -13.53 -27.52 -5.13
C SER A 247 -14.94 -26.98 -4.99
N GLU A 248 -15.89 -27.89 -4.80
CA GLU A 248 -17.31 -27.63 -4.54
C GLU A 248 -17.81 -28.61 -3.46
N SER A 249 -17.17 -28.55 -2.28
CA SER A 249 -17.50 -29.39 -1.12
C SER A 249 -18.15 -28.58 0.00
N THR A 250 -18.85 -29.23 0.92
CA THR A 250 -19.39 -28.59 2.14
C THR A 250 -18.33 -28.35 3.22
N ASP A 251 -17.25 -29.14 3.22
CA ASP A 251 -16.27 -29.18 4.32
C ASP A 251 -15.12 -28.17 4.13
N LEU A 252 -14.92 -27.72 2.90
CA LEU A 252 -13.92 -26.74 2.48
C LEU A 252 -14.60 -25.65 1.65
N PRO A 253 -14.20 -24.36 1.77
CA PRO A 253 -14.71 -23.31 0.89
C PRO A 253 -14.63 -23.70 -0.59
N SER A 254 -15.58 -23.21 -1.39
CA SER A 254 -15.51 -23.40 -2.83
C SER A 254 -14.27 -22.70 -3.39
N VAL A 255 -13.58 -23.29 -4.35
CA VAL A 255 -12.36 -22.72 -4.94
C VAL A 255 -12.48 -22.68 -6.45
N ILE A 256 -12.31 -21.49 -7.01
CA ILE A 256 -12.46 -21.21 -8.43
C ILE A 256 -11.16 -20.57 -8.93
N TYR A 257 -10.57 -21.15 -9.97
CA TYR A 257 -9.46 -20.57 -10.72
C TYR A 257 -10.02 -19.75 -11.88
N ILE A 258 -9.49 -18.55 -12.09
CA ILE A 258 -9.86 -17.66 -13.18
C ILE A 258 -8.61 -17.11 -13.84
N SER A 259 -8.46 -17.35 -15.14
CA SER A 259 -7.64 -16.49 -16.00
C SER A 259 -8.56 -15.73 -16.93
N ARG A 260 -8.44 -14.41 -16.96
CA ARG A 260 -9.30 -13.56 -17.78
C ARG A 260 -8.90 -13.65 -19.25
N GLU A 261 -9.85 -13.36 -20.14
CA GLU A 261 -9.53 -13.19 -21.55
C GLU A 261 -8.52 -12.04 -21.74
N LYS A 262 -7.47 -12.30 -22.51
CA LYS A 262 -6.53 -11.28 -22.97
C LYS A 262 -6.60 -11.18 -24.48
N ASN A 263 -6.63 -9.95 -24.99
CA ASN A 263 -6.65 -9.67 -26.41
C ASN A 263 -5.81 -8.42 -26.67
N PRO A 264 -4.84 -8.44 -27.60
CA PRO A 264 -3.96 -7.29 -27.86
C PRO A 264 -4.70 -6.02 -28.31
N LYS A 265 -5.93 -6.15 -28.81
CA LYS A 265 -6.78 -5.02 -29.22
C LYS A 265 -7.46 -4.31 -28.06
N HIS A 266 -7.48 -4.93 -26.87
CA HIS A 266 -8.24 -4.47 -25.72
C HIS A 266 -7.32 -4.22 -24.53
N HIS A 267 -7.42 -3.03 -23.93
CA HIS A 267 -6.63 -2.70 -22.76
C HIS A 267 -7.18 -3.45 -21.54
N HIS A 268 -6.33 -4.19 -20.84
CA HIS A 268 -6.77 -5.07 -19.75
C HIS A 268 -6.81 -4.38 -18.37
N HIS A 269 -6.36 -3.14 -18.24
CA HIS A 269 -6.47 -2.36 -16.99
C HIS A 269 -5.84 -3.02 -15.75
N TYR A 270 -4.75 -3.80 -15.93
CA TYR A 270 -3.95 -4.40 -14.85
C TYR A 270 -4.82 -5.06 -13.77
N LYS A 271 -4.58 -4.78 -12.48
CA LYS A 271 -5.33 -5.35 -11.37
C LYS A 271 -6.79 -4.89 -11.31
N ALA A 272 -7.08 -3.63 -11.62
CA ALA A 272 -8.45 -3.11 -11.66
C ALA A 272 -9.36 -3.95 -12.58
N GLY A 273 -8.85 -4.31 -13.77
CA GLY A 273 -9.56 -5.17 -14.70
C GLY A 273 -9.77 -6.59 -14.19
N ALA A 274 -8.76 -7.17 -13.52
CA ALA A 274 -8.88 -8.50 -12.91
C ALA A 274 -9.95 -8.51 -11.81
N MET A 275 -9.95 -7.48 -10.96
CA MET A 275 -10.95 -7.33 -9.89
C MET A 275 -12.38 -7.14 -10.45
N ASN A 276 -12.55 -6.40 -11.55
CA ASN A 276 -13.85 -6.25 -12.19
C ASN A 276 -14.37 -7.55 -12.78
N ILE A 277 -13.50 -8.36 -13.37
CA ILE A 277 -13.86 -9.70 -13.86
C ILE A 277 -14.23 -10.62 -12.70
N LEU A 278 -13.42 -10.67 -11.64
CA LEU A 278 -13.73 -11.41 -10.42
C LEU A 278 -15.10 -11.03 -9.87
N THR A 279 -15.42 -9.74 -9.88
CA THR A 279 -16.70 -9.22 -9.38
C THR A 279 -17.89 -9.68 -10.22
N ARG A 280 -17.76 -9.67 -11.55
CA ARG A 280 -18.80 -10.16 -12.47
C ARG A 280 -18.99 -11.67 -12.35
N VAL A 281 -17.89 -12.43 -12.40
CA VAL A 281 -17.90 -13.89 -12.33
C VAL A 281 -18.49 -14.37 -11.00
N SER A 282 -17.97 -13.88 -9.88
CA SER A 282 -18.55 -14.19 -8.57
C SER A 282 -19.99 -13.72 -8.43
N GLY A 283 -20.36 -12.60 -9.09
CA GLY A 283 -21.72 -12.09 -9.12
C GLY A 283 -22.73 -13.05 -9.75
N VAL A 284 -22.33 -13.89 -10.71
CA VAL A 284 -23.21 -14.92 -11.31
C VAL A 284 -23.07 -16.28 -10.66
N MET A 285 -21.91 -16.59 -10.04
CA MET A 285 -21.62 -17.90 -9.45
C MET A 285 -22.11 -18.02 -8.00
N THR A 286 -21.72 -17.09 -7.11
CA THR A 286 -21.99 -17.17 -5.66
C THR A 286 -22.79 -15.98 -5.13
N ASN A 287 -22.66 -14.82 -5.78
CA ASN A 287 -23.31 -13.56 -5.47
C ASN A 287 -23.25 -13.17 -3.98
N ALA A 288 -22.08 -13.33 -3.34
CA ALA A 288 -21.94 -13.03 -1.92
C ALA A 288 -22.10 -11.51 -1.66
N PRO A 289 -22.78 -11.08 -0.59
CA PRO A 289 -22.98 -9.65 -0.30
C PRO A 289 -21.68 -8.93 0.11
N LEU A 290 -20.66 -9.68 0.52
CA LEU A 290 -19.35 -9.17 0.90
C LEU A 290 -18.26 -9.76 0.00
N MET A 291 -17.23 -8.97 -0.29
CA MET A 291 -16.06 -9.38 -1.05
C MET A 291 -14.81 -8.99 -0.29
N LEU A 292 -13.92 -9.95 -0.03
CA LEU A 292 -12.60 -9.72 0.53
C LEU A 292 -11.57 -9.64 -0.60
N ASN A 293 -10.86 -8.54 -0.72
CA ASN A 293 -9.76 -8.38 -1.67
C ASN A 293 -8.40 -8.52 -0.97
N VAL A 294 -7.56 -9.43 -1.45
CA VAL A 294 -6.27 -9.80 -0.87
C VAL A 294 -5.22 -10.01 -1.98
N ASP A 295 -4.02 -9.47 -1.78
CA ASP A 295 -2.86 -9.70 -2.65
C ASP A 295 -2.27 -11.10 -2.46
N CYS A 296 -1.63 -11.64 -3.49
CA CYS A 296 -1.01 -12.97 -3.44
C CYS A 296 -0.02 -13.17 -2.28
N ASP A 297 0.60 -12.10 -1.80
CA ASP A 297 1.59 -12.10 -0.72
C ASP A 297 1.02 -11.82 0.68
N MET A 298 -0.28 -11.57 0.81
CA MET A 298 -0.93 -11.19 2.08
C MET A 298 -1.73 -12.35 2.67
N TYR A 299 -1.15 -13.09 3.63
CA TYR A 299 -1.83 -14.21 4.27
C TYR A 299 -2.67 -13.76 5.49
N ALA A 300 -3.75 -14.49 5.78
CA ALA A 300 -4.56 -14.29 6.99
C ALA A 300 -3.79 -14.78 8.22
N ASN A 301 -3.29 -13.83 9.01
CA ASN A 301 -2.48 -14.10 10.19
C ASN A 301 -3.33 -14.31 11.45
N ASN A 302 -4.42 -13.56 11.58
CA ASN A 302 -5.41 -13.77 12.62
C ASN A 302 -6.55 -14.64 12.07
N PRO A 303 -6.79 -15.84 12.62
CA PRO A 303 -7.81 -16.75 12.10
C PRO A 303 -9.24 -16.21 12.28
N GLN A 304 -9.43 -15.28 13.22
CA GLN A 304 -10.73 -14.65 13.51
C GLN A 304 -10.98 -13.39 12.67
N VAL A 305 -10.13 -13.07 11.67
CA VAL A 305 -10.25 -11.82 10.88
C VAL A 305 -11.64 -11.63 10.25
N PHE A 306 -12.30 -12.72 9.83
CA PHE A 306 -13.67 -12.67 9.31
C PHE A 306 -14.67 -12.28 10.40
N LEU A 307 -14.50 -12.78 11.63
CA LEU A 307 -15.34 -12.39 12.77
C LEU A 307 -15.13 -10.93 13.14
N HIS A 308 -13.89 -10.45 13.10
CA HIS A 308 -13.58 -9.02 13.27
C HIS A 308 -14.30 -8.15 12.23
N ALA A 309 -14.28 -8.56 10.95
CA ALA A 309 -15.03 -7.87 9.91
C ALA A 309 -16.55 -7.91 10.17
N MET A 310 -17.08 -9.05 10.59
CA MET A 310 -18.52 -9.17 10.94
C MET A 310 -18.90 -8.29 12.13
N CYS A 311 -18.05 -8.12 13.14
CA CYS A 311 -18.29 -7.16 14.23
C CYS A 311 -18.53 -5.75 13.71
N MET A 312 -17.83 -5.35 12.64
CA MET A 312 -18.04 -4.05 11.99
C MET A 312 -19.36 -4.05 11.21
N VAL A 313 -19.57 -5.05 10.36
CA VAL A 313 -20.75 -5.14 9.49
C VAL A 313 -22.05 -5.14 10.28
N PHE A 314 -22.12 -5.90 11.39
CA PHE A 314 -23.29 -5.96 12.27
C PHE A 314 -23.27 -4.91 13.39
N GLY A 315 -22.13 -4.27 13.65
CA GLY A 315 -21.97 -3.31 14.73
C GLY A 315 -22.54 -1.92 14.41
N TYR A 316 -22.68 -1.57 13.14
CA TYR A 316 -23.29 -0.31 12.71
C TYR A 316 -24.79 -0.47 12.46
N LYS A 317 -25.58 0.48 12.96
CA LYS A 317 -27.05 0.52 12.77
C LYS A 317 -27.43 0.89 11.34
N ASN A 318 -26.65 1.77 10.73
CA ASN A 318 -26.86 2.25 9.37
C ASN A 318 -25.74 1.72 8.48
N ASP A 319 -26.13 1.02 7.41
CA ASP A 319 -25.18 0.49 6.42
C ASP A 319 -24.25 1.58 5.86
N GLN A 320 -24.75 2.82 5.74
CA GLN A 320 -24.02 3.98 5.22
C GLN A 320 -22.73 4.28 6.02
N ASP A 321 -22.69 3.88 7.29
CA ASP A 321 -21.53 4.09 8.17
C ASP A 321 -20.43 3.04 7.96
N CYS A 322 -20.65 2.03 7.10
CA CYS A 322 -19.69 0.96 6.85
C CYS A 322 -19.79 0.43 5.40
N GLY A 323 -19.28 1.19 4.43
CA GLY A 323 -19.20 0.79 3.02
C GLY A 323 -18.13 -0.29 2.76
N PHE A 324 -16.99 -0.20 3.44
CA PHE A 324 -15.96 -1.24 3.47
C PHE A 324 -15.23 -1.27 4.82
N VAL A 325 -14.49 -2.35 5.08
CA VAL A 325 -13.66 -2.54 6.27
C VAL A 325 -12.21 -2.75 5.82
N GLN A 326 -11.34 -1.79 6.12
CA GLN A 326 -9.91 -1.86 5.80
C GLN A 326 -9.13 -2.37 7.01
N PHE A 327 -8.28 -3.37 6.80
CA PHE A 327 -7.28 -3.78 7.79
C PHE A 327 -5.92 -3.22 7.37
N PRO A 328 -5.13 -2.62 8.28
CA PRO A 328 -3.80 -2.12 7.93
C PRO A 328 -2.90 -3.23 7.40
N GLN A 329 -2.08 -2.91 6.40
CA GLN A 329 -1.04 -3.80 5.93
C GLN A 329 0.11 -3.84 6.95
N ALA A 330 0.63 -5.04 7.19
CA ALA A 330 1.79 -5.29 8.02
C ALA A 330 2.62 -6.42 7.39
N PHE A 331 3.92 -6.48 7.72
CA PHE A 331 4.87 -7.34 7.01
C PHE A 331 5.57 -8.31 7.95
N TYR A 332 5.62 -9.61 7.60
CA TYR A 332 6.26 -10.63 8.43
C TYR A 332 7.78 -10.68 8.27
N ASP A 333 8.31 -10.10 7.20
CA ASP A 333 9.73 -10.01 6.85
C ASP A 333 10.26 -8.58 6.95
N GLY A 334 9.49 -7.69 7.61
CA GLY A 334 9.85 -6.31 7.85
C GLY A 334 11.22 -6.22 8.53
N LEU A 335 12.13 -5.51 7.88
CA LEU A 335 13.50 -5.35 8.38
C LEU A 335 13.51 -4.60 9.71
N LYS A 336 14.37 -5.02 10.63
CA LYS A 336 14.55 -4.35 11.92
C LYS A 336 14.92 -2.87 11.68
N ASP A 337 14.21 -1.98 12.37
CA ASP A 337 14.35 -0.53 12.25
C ASP A 337 14.09 0.05 10.84
N ASP A 338 13.54 -0.74 9.92
CA ASP A 338 13.08 -0.33 8.57
C ASP A 338 14.05 0.60 7.80
N PRO A 339 15.26 0.11 7.47
CA PRO A 339 16.25 0.94 6.79
C PRO A 339 15.81 1.45 5.41
N PHE A 340 14.79 0.86 4.78
CA PHE A 340 14.26 1.28 3.49
C PHE A 340 12.99 2.14 3.61
N GLY A 341 12.37 2.22 4.79
CA GLY A 341 11.13 2.97 4.99
C GLY A 341 9.89 2.28 4.42
N ASN A 342 9.89 0.96 4.25
CA ASN A 342 8.82 0.18 3.62
C ASN A 342 7.61 -0.05 4.54
N GLN A 343 7.82 -0.03 5.85
CA GLN A 343 6.75 -0.27 6.81
C GLN A 343 5.89 0.98 7.04
N LEU A 344 6.34 2.16 6.59
CA LEU A 344 5.60 3.43 6.64
C LEU A 344 5.07 3.77 8.05
N ALA A 345 5.76 3.32 9.10
CA ALA A 345 5.21 3.31 10.45
C ALA A 345 4.95 4.72 11.02
N ASN A 346 5.68 5.72 10.54
CA ASN A 346 5.45 7.13 10.89
C ASN A 346 4.13 7.68 10.34
N TYR A 347 3.49 7.03 9.37
CA TYR A 347 2.19 7.49 8.86
C TYR A 347 1.03 7.00 9.74
N TYR A 348 1.20 6.00 10.62
CA TYR A 348 0.09 5.47 11.42
C TYR A 348 -0.62 6.54 12.26
N TYR A 349 0.10 7.50 12.84
CA TYR A 349 -0.57 8.58 13.60
C TYR A 349 -1.34 9.56 12.69
N ILE A 350 -0.95 9.72 11.42
CA ILE A 350 -1.71 10.49 10.42
C ILE A 350 -2.96 9.71 10.03
N LEU A 351 -2.79 8.41 9.78
CA LEU A 351 -3.84 7.50 9.37
C LEU A 351 -4.93 7.34 10.45
N SER A 352 -4.59 7.33 11.74
CA SER A 352 -5.58 7.41 12.83
C SER A 352 -6.39 8.71 12.81
N GLY A 353 -5.79 9.78 12.28
CA GLY A 353 -6.45 11.06 12.02
C GLY A 353 -7.48 10.96 10.88
N VAL A 354 -7.01 10.43 9.75
CA VAL A 354 -7.83 10.14 8.56
C VAL A 354 -9.02 9.25 8.93
N ALA A 355 -8.81 8.23 9.76
CA ALA A 355 -9.86 7.34 10.27
C ALA A 355 -11.02 8.07 10.95
N ALA A 356 -10.78 9.23 11.57
CA ALA A 356 -11.80 10.03 12.26
C ALA A 356 -12.64 10.91 11.33
N LEU A 357 -12.25 11.01 10.05
CA LEU A 357 -12.95 11.81 9.04
C LEU A 357 -14.09 10.99 8.43
N GLN A 358 -14.10 10.84 7.11
CA GLN A 358 -14.99 9.91 6.43
C GLN A 358 -14.45 8.45 6.53
N GLY A 359 -13.16 8.32 6.93
CA GLY A 359 -12.39 7.12 7.36
C GLY A 359 -10.94 7.12 6.78
N MET A 360 -10.19 5.99 6.91
CA MET A 360 -8.97 5.43 6.19
C MET A 360 -8.93 4.97 4.66
N PHE A 361 -8.03 5.46 3.81
CA PHE A 361 -7.98 5.06 2.38
C PHE A 361 -8.03 3.54 2.08
N TYR A 362 -8.61 3.17 0.93
CA TYR A 362 -8.55 1.78 0.43
C TYR A 362 -7.17 1.51 -0.16
N PHE A 363 -6.38 0.65 0.48
CA PHE A 363 -4.96 0.38 0.13
C PHE A 363 -4.76 -0.83 -0.78
N GLY A 364 -5.77 -1.22 -1.56
CA GLY A 364 -5.62 -2.25 -2.59
C GLY A 364 -5.55 -3.69 -2.09
N SER A 365 -5.57 -3.95 -0.78
CA SER A 365 -5.53 -5.29 -0.18
C SER A 365 -6.12 -5.27 1.24
N ASN A 366 -6.36 -6.44 1.84
CA ASN A 366 -6.85 -6.63 3.21
C ASN A 366 -8.16 -5.86 3.49
N CYS A 367 -9.08 -5.85 2.51
CA CYS A 367 -10.30 -5.04 2.60
C CYS A 367 -11.55 -5.86 2.29
N PHE A 368 -12.55 -5.77 3.18
CA PHE A 368 -13.89 -6.31 2.97
C PHE A 368 -14.80 -5.22 2.41
N HIS A 369 -15.24 -5.37 1.17
CA HIS A 369 -16.19 -4.47 0.52
C HIS A 369 -17.60 -5.03 0.57
N ARG A 370 -18.60 -4.16 0.75
CA ARG A 370 -19.98 -4.51 0.41
C ARG A 370 -20.14 -4.53 -1.10
N ARG A 371 -20.68 -5.62 -1.66
CA ARG A 371 -20.88 -5.78 -3.11
C ARG A 371 -21.73 -4.65 -3.70
N LYS A 372 -22.79 -4.22 -3.01
CA LYS A 372 -23.61 -3.06 -3.45
C LYS A 372 -22.81 -1.76 -3.63
N VAL A 373 -21.81 -1.53 -2.79
CA VAL A 373 -20.95 -0.33 -2.85
C VAL A 373 -20.07 -0.38 -4.08
N ILE A 374 -19.52 -1.55 -4.39
CA ILE A 374 -18.77 -1.78 -5.63
C ILE A 374 -19.68 -1.70 -6.86
N TYR A 375 -20.94 -2.10 -6.75
CA TYR A 375 -21.96 -1.96 -7.80
C TYR A 375 -22.43 -0.53 -8.08
N GLY A 376 -21.83 0.48 -7.45
CA GLY A 376 -22.18 1.88 -7.74
C GLY A 376 -23.21 2.47 -6.79
N SER A 377 -23.84 1.69 -5.88
CA SER A 377 -24.88 2.22 -4.97
C SER A 377 -24.35 3.39 -4.13
N SER A 378 -25.21 4.37 -3.87
CA SER A 378 -24.97 5.45 -2.91
C SER A 378 -25.77 5.21 -1.62
N PRO A 379 -25.32 5.75 -0.48
CA PRO A 379 -26.01 5.66 0.80
C PRO A 379 -27.50 6.02 0.74
N ASN A 380 -27.84 7.09 0.02
CA ASN A 380 -29.19 7.66 -0.04
C ASN A 380 -30.08 7.04 -1.13
N ASP A 381 -29.56 6.07 -1.88
CA ASP A 381 -30.30 5.42 -2.93
C ASP A 381 -31.35 4.49 -2.31
N LYS A 382 -32.59 4.97 -2.21
CA LYS A 382 -33.76 4.13 -1.88
C LYS A 382 -34.16 3.33 -3.12
N ILE A 383 -33.30 2.42 -3.56
CA ILE A 383 -33.60 1.52 -4.68
C ILE A 383 -34.67 0.54 -4.21
N LYS A 384 -35.91 0.73 -4.64
CA LYS A 384 -36.88 -0.37 -4.70
C LYS A 384 -36.57 -1.15 -5.97
N ALA A 385 -36.60 -2.48 -5.91
CA ALA A 385 -36.36 -3.35 -7.07
C ALA A 385 -37.23 -2.99 -8.30
N GLU A 386 -38.41 -2.41 -8.05
CA GLU A 386 -39.37 -1.96 -9.07
C GLU A 386 -38.98 -0.66 -9.79
N THR A 387 -38.00 0.12 -9.29
CA THR A 387 -37.68 1.46 -9.82
C THR A 387 -36.52 1.45 -10.84
N ILE A 388 -35.74 0.37 -10.95
CA ILE A 388 -34.65 0.29 -11.94
C ILE A 388 -35.20 -0.27 -13.26
N ARG A 389 -35.21 0.55 -14.32
CA ARG A 389 -35.63 0.09 -15.66
C ARG A 389 -34.62 -0.91 -16.21
N ASN A 390 -35.10 -1.93 -16.94
CA ASN A 390 -34.25 -2.93 -17.59
C ASN A 390 -33.17 -2.34 -18.52
N GLU A 391 -33.48 -1.22 -19.19
CA GLU A 391 -32.53 -0.48 -20.03
C GLU A 391 -31.40 0.17 -19.21
N ASP A 392 -31.71 0.66 -18.01
CA ASP A 392 -30.71 1.25 -17.11
C ASP A 392 -29.76 0.16 -16.58
N LEU A 393 -30.28 -1.03 -16.22
CA LEU A 393 -29.46 -2.18 -15.83
C LEU A 393 -28.57 -2.69 -16.97
N HIS A 394 -29.06 -2.70 -18.20
CA HIS A 394 -28.26 -3.12 -19.35
C HIS A 394 -27.07 -2.19 -19.59
N LYS A 395 -27.28 -0.88 -19.48
CA LYS A 395 -26.18 0.12 -19.60
C LYS A 395 -25.18 0.02 -18.45
N VAL A 396 -25.63 -0.36 -17.26
CA VAL A 396 -24.76 -0.42 -16.06
C VAL A 396 -23.98 -1.74 -16.01
N PHE A 397 -24.68 -2.88 -16.08
CA PHE A 397 -24.11 -4.21 -15.84
C PHE A 397 -23.87 -5.05 -17.10
N GLY A 398 -24.28 -4.57 -18.27
CA GLY A 398 -24.10 -5.27 -19.54
C GLY A 398 -25.27 -6.19 -19.91
N ASN A 399 -25.02 -7.07 -20.89
CA ASN A 399 -26.07 -7.83 -21.58
C ASN A 399 -26.47 -9.15 -20.89
N SER A 400 -25.68 -9.69 -19.95
CA SER A 400 -26.04 -10.91 -19.22
C SER A 400 -27.32 -10.69 -18.41
N PHE A 401 -28.27 -11.61 -18.55
CA PHE A 401 -29.50 -11.60 -17.75
C PHE A 401 -29.20 -12.00 -16.30
N GLU A 402 -28.40 -13.05 -16.11
CA GLU A 402 -28.03 -13.60 -14.80
C GLU A 402 -27.30 -12.58 -13.94
N LEU A 403 -26.35 -11.84 -14.52
CA LEU A 403 -25.61 -10.80 -13.78
C LEU A 403 -26.51 -9.63 -13.40
N ARG A 404 -27.46 -9.25 -14.26
CA ARG A 404 -28.42 -8.18 -13.96
C ARG A 404 -29.35 -8.58 -12.83
N GLU A 405 -29.91 -9.79 -12.89
CA GLU A 405 -30.77 -10.31 -11.81
C GLU A 405 -30.02 -10.43 -10.49
N SER A 406 -28.78 -10.94 -10.52
CA SER A 406 -27.95 -11.07 -9.32
C SER A 406 -27.59 -9.70 -8.73
N ALA A 407 -27.32 -8.70 -9.58
CA ALA A 407 -27.09 -7.32 -9.16
C ALA A 407 -28.34 -6.68 -8.53
N VAL A 408 -29.52 -6.87 -9.13
CA VAL A 408 -30.79 -6.40 -8.56
C VAL A 408 -31.03 -7.00 -7.18
N GLN A 409 -30.72 -8.29 -6.98
CA GLN A 409 -30.85 -8.93 -5.68
C GLN A 409 -29.99 -8.23 -4.62
N ILE A 410 -28.71 -7.95 -4.93
CA ILE A 410 -27.78 -7.27 -4.03
C ILE A 410 -28.21 -5.82 -3.74
N LEU A 411 -28.61 -5.08 -4.77
CA LEU A 411 -29.01 -3.68 -4.65
C LEU A 411 -30.32 -3.50 -3.89
N SER A 412 -31.28 -4.41 -4.08
CA SER A 412 -32.57 -4.39 -3.38
C SER A 412 -32.52 -4.96 -1.96
N GLY A 413 -31.45 -5.67 -1.60
CA GLY A 413 -31.36 -6.41 -0.32
C GLY A 413 -32.36 -7.56 -0.23
N SER A 414 -32.90 -8.04 -1.36
CA SER A 414 -33.87 -9.13 -1.37
C SER A 414 -33.20 -10.48 -1.08
N LYS A 415 -33.88 -11.33 -0.31
CA LYS A 415 -33.45 -12.72 -0.10
C LYS A 415 -33.49 -13.47 -1.44
N PRO A 416 -32.55 -14.41 -1.70
CA PRO A 416 -32.53 -15.15 -2.96
C PRO A 416 -33.88 -15.80 -3.23
N LYS A 417 -34.49 -15.50 -4.38
CA LYS A 417 -35.74 -16.12 -4.84
C LYS A 417 -35.53 -17.55 -5.38
N ILE A 418 -34.29 -17.97 -5.58
CA ILE A 418 -33.95 -19.24 -6.23
C ILE A 418 -34.14 -20.40 -5.24
N LYS A 419 -35.06 -21.32 -5.60
CA LYS A 419 -35.46 -22.49 -4.79
C LYS A 419 -34.54 -23.71 -4.93
N ASN A 420 -33.51 -23.69 -5.77
CA ASN A 420 -32.49 -24.75 -5.88
C ASN A 420 -31.11 -24.14 -6.14
N PRO A 421 -30.09 -24.35 -5.29
CA PRO A 421 -28.73 -23.91 -5.61
C PRO A 421 -28.25 -24.65 -6.87
N LYS A 422 -28.05 -23.91 -7.96
CA LYS A 422 -27.36 -24.43 -9.14
C LYS A 422 -25.91 -24.74 -8.73
N SER A 423 -25.37 -25.87 -9.17
CA SER A 423 -23.94 -26.14 -8.95
C SER A 423 -23.12 -25.07 -9.68
N LEU A 424 -21.98 -24.69 -9.10
CA LEU A 424 -21.03 -23.75 -9.70
C LEU A 424 -20.61 -24.20 -11.09
N SER A 425 -20.46 -25.52 -11.26
CA SER A 425 -20.13 -26.16 -12.54
C SER A 425 -21.17 -25.86 -13.63
N SER A 426 -22.46 -25.76 -13.29
CA SER A 426 -23.52 -25.42 -14.25
C SER A 426 -23.57 -23.94 -14.66
N LEU A 427 -22.81 -23.09 -13.98
CA LEU A 427 -22.75 -21.64 -14.22
C LEU A 427 -21.50 -21.21 -15.00
N ILE A 428 -20.64 -22.16 -15.40
CA ILE A 428 -19.37 -21.88 -16.08
C ILE A 428 -19.60 -21.12 -17.40
N GLU A 429 -20.59 -21.49 -18.21
CA GLU A 429 -20.85 -20.80 -19.49
C GLU A 429 -21.23 -19.33 -19.28
N VAL A 430 -22.10 -19.05 -18.30
CA VAL A 430 -22.48 -17.68 -17.93
C VAL A 430 -21.28 -16.91 -17.37
N ALA A 431 -20.46 -17.57 -16.54
CA ALA A 431 -19.24 -17.00 -15.98
C ALA A 431 -18.22 -16.63 -17.07
N LEU A 432 -18.02 -17.50 -18.07
CA LEU A 432 -17.15 -17.25 -19.22
C LEU A 432 -17.66 -16.06 -20.04
N HIS A 433 -18.98 -15.99 -20.28
CA HIS A 433 -19.59 -14.87 -21.00
C HIS A 433 -19.34 -13.51 -20.31
N VAL A 434 -19.53 -13.43 -18.98
CA VAL A 434 -19.29 -12.18 -18.24
C VAL A 434 -17.80 -11.89 -17.99
N ALA A 435 -16.92 -12.87 -18.18
CA ALA A 435 -15.47 -12.71 -18.09
C ALA A 435 -14.82 -12.18 -19.38
N GLY A 436 -15.58 -12.08 -20.48
CA GLY A 436 -15.07 -11.64 -21.77
C GLY A 436 -14.43 -10.25 -21.73
N CYS A 437 -13.35 -10.07 -22.49
CA CYS A 437 -12.59 -8.80 -22.50
C CYS A 437 -13.39 -7.64 -23.08
N ASN A 438 -14.38 -7.95 -23.94
CA ASN A 438 -15.25 -6.98 -24.58
C ASN A 438 -16.54 -6.68 -23.78
N TYR A 439 -16.80 -7.41 -22.70
CA TYR A 439 -18.06 -7.32 -21.94
C TYR A 439 -18.29 -5.92 -21.36
N GLU A 440 -17.21 -5.20 -21.05
CA GLU A 440 -17.27 -3.87 -20.43
C GLU A 440 -17.58 -2.76 -21.44
N TYR A 441 -17.46 -3.00 -22.75
CA TYR A 441 -17.70 -1.99 -23.77
C TYR A 441 -19.16 -1.54 -23.81
N GLY A 442 -19.37 -0.23 -23.83
CA GLY A 442 -20.71 0.36 -23.77
C GLY A 442 -21.38 0.25 -22.40
N THR A 443 -20.69 -0.27 -21.38
CA THR A 443 -21.19 -0.36 -20.00
C THR A 443 -20.56 0.70 -19.09
N ARG A 444 -20.95 0.70 -17.80
CA ARG A 444 -20.37 1.56 -16.77
C ARG A 444 -19.26 0.90 -15.92
N TRP A 445 -18.89 -0.34 -16.23
CA TRP A 445 -17.76 -1.02 -15.60
C TRP A 445 -16.46 -0.22 -15.75
N GLY A 446 -15.69 -0.13 -14.67
CA GLY A 446 -14.44 0.63 -14.64
C GLY A 446 -14.60 2.15 -14.55
N LYS A 447 -15.82 2.69 -14.70
CA LYS A 447 -16.10 4.14 -14.69
C LYS A 447 -16.91 4.57 -13.48
N GLU A 448 -18.01 3.86 -13.22
CA GLU A 448 -18.92 4.10 -12.09
C GLU A 448 -19.16 2.83 -11.27
N VAL A 449 -18.98 1.66 -11.89
CA VAL A 449 -19.17 0.34 -11.29
C VAL A 449 -17.85 -0.41 -11.25
N GLY A 450 -17.61 -1.14 -10.16
CA GLY A 450 -16.39 -1.90 -9.97
C GLY A 450 -15.23 -1.08 -9.41
N TRP A 451 -14.02 -1.59 -9.63
CA TRP A 451 -12.75 -0.89 -9.46
C TRP A 451 -12.58 0.11 -10.60
N ILE A 452 -12.23 1.33 -10.25
CA ILE A 452 -12.21 2.47 -11.16
C ILE A 452 -10.91 2.51 -11.96
N TYR A 453 -11.03 2.71 -13.27
CA TYR A 453 -9.91 2.79 -14.21
C TYR A 453 -9.41 4.22 -14.39
N GLY A 454 -8.15 4.35 -14.85
CA GLY A 454 -7.57 5.64 -15.23
C GLY A 454 -6.39 6.10 -14.37
N SER A 455 -5.90 5.26 -13.46
CA SER A 455 -4.67 5.52 -12.72
C SER A 455 -3.96 4.22 -12.35
N ALA A 456 -2.64 4.26 -12.22
CA ALA A 456 -1.80 3.22 -11.62
C ALA A 456 -2.01 3.04 -10.10
N ALA A 457 -2.76 3.94 -9.45
CA ALA A 457 -3.27 3.83 -8.09
C ALA A 457 -4.80 3.65 -8.11
N GLU A 458 -5.27 2.58 -8.76
CA GLU A 458 -6.69 2.27 -8.90
C GLU A 458 -7.39 2.09 -7.55
N ASP A 459 -6.65 1.64 -6.55
CA ASP A 459 -7.10 1.41 -5.19
C ASP A 459 -7.53 2.74 -4.53
N MET A 460 -6.63 3.73 -4.53
CA MET A 460 -6.90 5.08 -4.04
C MET A 460 -8.07 5.71 -4.79
N MET A 461 -8.12 5.55 -6.11
CA MET A 461 -9.18 6.10 -6.94
C MET A 461 -10.54 5.43 -6.70
N THR A 462 -10.55 4.11 -6.48
CA THR A 462 -11.76 3.36 -6.13
C THR A 462 -12.28 3.77 -4.75
N GLY A 463 -11.40 3.86 -3.74
CA GLY A 463 -11.74 4.35 -2.42
C GLY A 463 -12.28 5.79 -2.45
N LEU A 464 -11.62 6.67 -3.22
CA LEU A 464 -12.08 8.06 -3.42
C LEU A 464 -13.48 8.11 -4.04
N SER A 465 -13.73 7.30 -5.05
CA SER A 465 -15.05 7.22 -5.70
C SER A 465 -16.13 6.62 -4.80
N ILE A 466 -15.77 5.79 -3.81
CA ILE A 466 -16.70 5.30 -2.78
C ILE A 466 -17.05 6.44 -1.82
N HIS A 467 -16.05 7.19 -1.33
CA HIS A 467 -16.29 8.33 -0.43
C HIS A 467 -17.03 9.48 -1.11
N SER A 468 -16.76 9.75 -2.38
CA SER A 468 -17.45 10.82 -3.10
C SER A 468 -18.95 10.55 -3.29
N ARG A 469 -19.37 9.29 -3.27
CA ARG A 469 -20.79 8.90 -3.22
C ARG A 469 -21.42 9.06 -1.83
N GLY A 470 -20.62 9.35 -0.80
CA GLY A 470 -21.06 9.62 0.57
C GLY A 470 -20.91 8.45 1.53
N TRP A 471 -20.35 7.30 1.09
CA TRP A 471 -20.10 6.19 1.99
C TRP A 471 -19.03 6.58 3.01
N LYS A 472 -19.22 6.12 4.24
CA LYS A 472 -18.14 6.00 5.23
C LYS A 472 -17.67 4.57 5.27
N TYR A 473 -16.67 4.31 6.09
CA TYR A 473 -16.03 3.03 6.18
C TYR A 473 -15.19 3.02 7.44
N VAL A 474 -14.59 1.88 7.72
CA VAL A 474 -14.02 1.66 9.03
C VAL A 474 -12.72 0.89 8.95
N THR A 475 -11.81 1.22 9.86
CA THR A 475 -10.54 0.53 10.02
C THR A 475 -10.60 -0.36 11.25
N CYS A 476 -10.03 -1.56 11.19
CA CYS A 476 -9.88 -2.45 12.33
C CYS A 476 -8.45 -2.96 12.40
N SER A 477 -7.84 -2.88 13.59
CA SER A 477 -6.46 -3.28 13.83
C SER A 477 -6.43 -4.27 15.00
N PRO A 478 -6.89 -5.53 14.81
CA PRO A 478 -6.90 -6.51 15.88
C PRO A 478 -5.47 -6.88 16.30
N GLY A 479 -5.32 -7.34 17.55
CA GLY A 479 -4.11 -7.99 18.04
C GLY A 479 -4.37 -9.49 18.16
N PRO A 480 -3.63 -10.37 17.46
CA PRO A 480 -2.52 -10.09 16.52
C PRO A 480 -2.99 -9.47 15.19
N PRO A 481 -2.07 -8.88 14.38
CA PRO A 481 -2.41 -8.30 13.08
C PRO A 481 -3.23 -9.25 12.22
N ALA A 482 -4.26 -8.70 11.57
CA ALA A 482 -5.21 -9.46 10.78
C ALA A 482 -4.56 -10.22 9.62
N PHE A 483 -3.74 -9.51 8.85
CA PHE A 483 -3.02 -10.01 7.70
C PHE A 483 -1.54 -9.66 7.81
N LEU A 484 -0.68 -10.51 7.27
CA LEU A 484 0.74 -10.24 7.13
C LEU A 484 1.19 -10.58 5.71
N GLY A 485 2.00 -9.72 5.10
CA GLY A 485 2.61 -9.99 3.80
C GLY A 485 4.11 -9.79 3.76
N CYS A 486 4.70 -9.82 2.57
CA CYS A 486 6.12 -9.54 2.38
C CYS A 486 6.37 -8.11 1.89
N SER A 487 7.43 -7.52 2.41
CA SER A 487 7.91 -6.20 2.00
C SER A 487 8.89 -6.35 0.82
N PRO A 488 9.10 -5.30 0.00
CA PRO A 488 10.09 -5.36 -1.07
C PRO A 488 11.47 -5.77 -0.52
N PRO A 489 12.13 -6.81 -1.08
CA PRO A 489 13.32 -7.41 -0.46
C PRO A 489 14.58 -6.57 -0.62
N THR A 490 14.61 -5.64 -1.58
CA THR A 490 15.78 -4.84 -1.94
C THR A 490 15.44 -3.35 -2.04
N TYR A 491 16.48 -2.52 -2.01
CA TYR A 491 16.29 -1.08 -2.14
C TYR A 491 15.81 -0.66 -3.55
N PRO A 492 16.32 -1.23 -4.66
CA PRO A 492 15.78 -0.91 -5.99
C PRO A 492 14.30 -1.30 -6.18
N SER A 493 13.84 -2.43 -5.64
CA SER A 493 12.42 -2.80 -5.70
C SER A 493 11.55 -1.85 -4.88
N THR A 494 12.07 -1.38 -3.74
CA THR A 494 11.46 -0.30 -2.94
C THR A 494 11.28 0.99 -3.75
N LEU A 495 12.33 1.46 -4.43
CA LEU A 495 12.27 2.68 -5.25
C LEU A 495 11.26 2.56 -6.39
N THR A 496 11.17 1.38 -7.02
CA THR A 496 10.22 1.11 -8.09
C THR A 496 8.77 1.18 -7.59
N GLN A 497 8.50 0.59 -6.42
CA GLN A 497 7.19 0.68 -5.78
C GLN A 497 6.82 2.14 -5.44
N GLN A 498 7.74 2.89 -4.82
CA GLN A 498 7.52 4.29 -4.44
C GLN A 498 7.29 5.21 -5.64
N LYS A 499 8.02 4.99 -6.75
CA LYS A 499 7.82 5.70 -8.02
C LYS A 499 6.39 5.49 -8.53
N ARG A 500 5.92 4.24 -8.54
CA ARG A 500 4.57 3.88 -9.01
C ARG A 500 3.49 4.56 -8.17
N TRP A 501 3.63 4.57 -6.85
CA TRP A 501 2.69 5.23 -5.95
C TRP A 501 2.63 6.74 -6.21
N ALA A 502 3.77 7.43 -6.26
CA ALA A 502 3.81 8.86 -6.53
C ALA A 502 3.23 9.22 -7.91
N ASN A 503 3.51 8.41 -8.93
CA ASN A 503 2.93 8.55 -10.27
C ASN A 503 1.40 8.41 -10.23
N GLY A 504 0.90 7.33 -9.63
CA GLY A 504 -0.54 7.03 -9.56
C GLY A 504 -1.35 8.09 -8.82
N VAL A 505 -0.93 8.50 -7.62
CA VAL A 505 -1.67 9.53 -6.87
C VAL A 505 -1.63 10.90 -7.56
N LEU A 506 -0.59 11.18 -8.35
CA LEU A 506 -0.50 12.40 -9.15
C LEU A 506 -1.41 12.36 -10.39
N GLU A 507 -1.64 11.19 -10.99
CA GLU A 507 -2.68 11.02 -12.03
C GLU A 507 -4.06 11.39 -11.50
N ILE A 508 -4.40 10.94 -10.29
CA ILE A 508 -5.68 11.26 -9.64
C ILE A 508 -5.83 12.77 -9.51
N PHE A 509 -4.77 13.48 -9.11
CA PHE A 509 -4.77 14.94 -8.97
C PHE A 509 -5.15 15.67 -10.27
N PHE A 510 -4.59 15.25 -11.41
CA PHE A 510 -4.84 15.86 -12.71
C PHE A 510 -6.08 15.31 -13.43
N SER A 511 -6.68 14.24 -12.91
CA SER A 511 -7.88 13.64 -13.50
C SER A 511 -9.17 14.39 -13.15
N HIS A 512 -10.28 13.98 -13.77
CA HIS A 512 -11.62 14.43 -13.40
C HIS A 512 -12.04 14.01 -11.97
N LYS A 513 -11.32 13.06 -11.34
CA LYS A 513 -11.50 12.60 -9.96
C LYS A 513 -10.69 13.42 -8.95
N ASN A 514 -10.26 14.64 -9.29
CA ASN A 514 -9.59 15.53 -8.34
C ASN A 514 -10.41 15.68 -7.03
N PRO A 515 -9.82 15.45 -5.84
CA PRO A 515 -10.59 15.41 -4.58
C PRO A 515 -11.33 16.71 -4.25
N LEU A 516 -10.75 17.88 -4.54
CA LEU A 516 -11.42 19.17 -4.26
C LEU A 516 -12.64 19.36 -5.15
N ARG A 517 -12.56 18.94 -6.42
CA ARG A 517 -13.71 18.95 -7.33
C ARG A 517 -14.83 18.05 -6.81
N LEU A 518 -14.48 16.86 -6.29
CA LEU A 518 -15.45 15.92 -5.72
C LEU A 518 -16.07 16.45 -4.41
N ALA A 519 -15.33 17.21 -3.60
CA ALA A 519 -15.89 17.85 -2.41
C ALA A 519 -16.89 18.96 -2.73
N ILE A 520 -16.71 19.65 -3.86
CA ILE A 520 -17.60 20.73 -4.31
C ILE A 520 -18.85 20.17 -5.01
N LYS A 521 -18.68 19.11 -5.82
CA LYS A 521 -19.73 18.61 -6.74
C LYS A 521 -20.43 17.33 -6.27
N GLU A 522 -19.84 16.58 -5.34
CA GLU A 522 -20.35 15.30 -4.86
C GLU A 522 -20.40 15.29 -3.31
N ASN A 523 -20.49 14.11 -2.69
CA ASN A 523 -20.67 13.94 -1.24
C ASN A 523 -19.35 13.63 -0.50
N LEU A 524 -18.20 14.07 -1.03
CA LEU A 524 -16.91 13.92 -0.36
C LEU A 524 -16.75 14.99 0.73
N TRP A 525 -16.46 14.59 1.96
CA TRP A 525 -16.24 15.56 3.04
C TRP A 525 -15.01 16.42 2.76
N PHE A 526 -15.11 17.72 3.02
CA PHE A 526 -14.00 18.66 2.75
C PHE A 526 -12.68 18.22 3.41
N ARG A 527 -12.70 17.85 4.71
CA ARG A 527 -11.50 17.34 5.40
C ARG A 527 -11.00 16.02 4.80
N GLN A 528 -11.88 15.15 4.32
CA GLN A 528 -11.48 13.92 3.61
C GLN A 528 -10.81 14.26 2.28
N ALA A 529 -11.34 15.25 1.55
CA ALA A 529 -10.73 15.72 0.32
C ALA A 529 -9.32 16.29 0.57
N LEU A 530 -9.12 17.04 1.65
CA LEU A 530 -7.77 17.48 2.07
C LEU A 530 -6.83 16.30 2.36
N ALA A 531 -7.35 15.22 2.96
CA ALA A 531 -6.58 13.99 3.18
C ALA A 531 -6.12 13.33 1.87
N TYR A 532 -7.01 13.25 0.87
CA TYR A 532 -6.63 12.76 -0.46
C TYR A 532 -5.68 13.72 -1.19
N ILE A 533 -5.87 15.03 -1.05
CA ILE A 533 -4.96 16.03 -1.63
C ILE A 533 -3.57 15.85 -1.04
N TRP A 534 -3.43 15.67 0.27
CA TRP A 534 -2.15 15.41 0.90
C TRP A 534 -1.40 14.20 0.28
N LEU A 535 -2.10 13.11 -0.05
CA LEU A 535 -1.52 11.99 -0.80
C LEU A 535 -1.16 12.37 -2.24
N CYS A 536 -2.08 13.03 -2.96
CA CYS A 536 -1.89 13.46 -4.34
C CYS A 536 -0.65 14.36 -4.50
N LEU A 537 -0.35 15.18 -3.49
CA LEU A 537 0.79 16.09 -3.49
C LEU A 537 2.15 15.39 -3.27
N TRP A 538 2.18 14.09 -3.01
CA TRP A 538 3.44 13.31 -2.96
C TRP A 538 4.23 13.45 -4.25
N GLY A 539 3.56 13.42 -5.41
CA GLY A 539 4.21 13.59 -6.70
C GLY A 539 4.71 15.02 -6.97
N LEU A 540 4.16 16.05 -6.32
CA LEU A 540 4.62 17.45 -6.50
C LEU A 540 5.68 17.88 -5.49
N ARG A 541 5.77 17.18 -4.34
CA ARG A 541 6.75 17.44 -3.29
C ARG A 541 8.22 17.46 -3.74
N PRO A 542 8.68 16.68 -4.74
CA PRO A 542 10.09 16.70 -5.15
C PRO A 542 10.60 18.08 -5.58
N ILE A 543 9.75 18.96 -6.12
CA ILE A 543 10.13 20.29 -6.61
C ILE A 543 10.67 21.16 -5.46
N PRO A 544 9.87 21.55 -4.44
CA PRO A 544 10.36 22.37 -3.33
C PRO A 544 11.42 21.65 -2.50
N GLU A 545 11.34 20.32 -2.39
CA GLU A 545 12.31 19.53 -1.62
C GLU A 545 13.71 19.57 -2.23
N LEU A 546 13.84 19.42 -3.56
CA LEU A 546 15.13 19.53 -4.25
C LEU A 546 15.67 20.95 -4.21
N CYS A 547 14.82 21.96 -4.47
CA CYS A 547 15.22 23.36 -4.37
C CYS A 547 15.80 23.68 -2.99
N TYR A 548 15.12 23.25 -1.92
CA TYR A 548 15.56 23.48 -0.56
C TYR A 548 16.78 22.63 -0.16
N ALA A 549 16.93 21.41 -0.68
CA ALA A 549 18.11 20.56 -0.44
C ALA A 549 19.38 21.06 -1.14
N PHE A 550 19.23 21.83 -2.23
CA PHE A 550 20.33 22.48 -2.92
C PHE A 550 20.66 23.88 -2.39
N LEU A 551 19.76 24.49 -1.63
CA LEU A 551 19.91 25.85 -1.12
C LEU A 551 21.17 26.06 -0.26
N PRO A 552 21.52 25.18 0.69
CA PRO A 552 22.77 25.33 1.44
C PRO A 552 23.99 25.24 0.53
N ALA A 553 23.97 24.31 -0.43
CA ALA A 553 25.06 24.12 -1.38
C ALA A 553 25.24 25.35 -2.29
N TYR A 554 24.14 25.94 -2.76
CA TYR A 554 24.15 27.18 -3.51
C TYR A 554 24.84 28.29 -2.71
N CYS A 555 24.37 28.54 -1.47
CA CYS A 555 24.89 29.61 -0.62
C CYS A 555 26.39 29.45 -0.30
N LEU A 556 26.86 28.22 -0.07
CA LEU A 556 28.28 27.96 0.17
C LEU A 556 29.15 28.24 -1.07
N VAL A 557 28.64 27.95 -2.26
CA VAL A 557 29.35 28.16 -3.53
C VAL A 557 29.37 29.63 -3.93
N THR A 558 28.25 30.35 -3.77
CA THR A 558 28.11 31.76 -4.16
C THR A 558 28.62 32.73 -3.08
N GLY A 559 28.68 32.28 -1.82
CA GLY A 559 28.92 33.17 -0.69
C GLY A 559 27.71 33.95 -0.22
N SER A 560 26.51 33.63 -0.70
CA SER A 560 25.26 34.14 -0.15
C SER A 560 24.88 33.44 1.16
N HIS A 561 23.80 33.90 1.77
CA HIS A 561 23.21 33.30 2.98
C HIS A 561 21.71 33.14 2.79
N PHE A 562 21.12 32.14 3.43
CA PHE A 562 19.67 31.99 3.49
C PHE A 562 19.15 31.88 4.92
N LEU A 563 20.01 31.64 5.91
CA LEU A 563 19.61 31.69 7.30
C LEU A 563 19.79 33.12 7.86
N PRO A 564 18.95 33.55 8.81
CA PRO A 564 19.27 34.71 9.64
C PRO A 564 20.64 34.51 10.30
N LYS A 565 21.35 35.58 10.62
CA LYS A 565 22.67 35.44 11.26
C LYS A 565 22.50 34.89 12.67
N ILE A 566 23.46 34.10 13.14
CA ILE A 566 23.39 33.42 14.46
C ILE A 566 23.23 34.41 15.62
N ASN A 567 23.75 35.64 15.47
CA ASN A 567 23.61 36.71 16.46
C ASN A 567 22.29 37.49 16.37
N GLU A 568 21.49 37.28 15.33
CA GLU A 568 20.18 37.92 15.17
C GLU A 568 19.11 37.11 15.90
N HIS A 569 18.16 37.81 16.53
CA HIS A 569 17.04 37.16 17.24
C HIS A 569 16.18 36.29 16.31
N ASP A 570 16.11 36.63 15.02
CA ASP A 570 15.34 35.89 14.02
C ASP A 570 15.87 34.46 13.79
N PHE A 571 17.15 34.18 14.09
CA PHE A 571 17.73 32.83 13.98
C PHE A 571 17.05 31.81 14.91
N LEU A 572 16.42 32.28 15.99
CA LEU A 572 15.66 31.42 16.90
C LEU A 572 14.46 30.76 16.21
N ILE A 573 13.92 31.35 15.14
CA ILE A 573 12.77 30.80 14.40
C ILE A 573 13.15 29.48 13.69
N PRO A 574 14.10 29.44 12.74
CA PRO A 574 14.48 28.19 12.07
C PRO A 574 15.09 27.18 13.05
N MET A 575 15.84 27.63 14.07
CA MET A 575 16.34 26.74 15.13
C MET A 575 15.19 26.09 15.91
N GLY A 576 14.19 26.88 16.31
CA GLY A 576 13.00 26.40 17.00
C GLY A 576 12.21 25.40 16.16
N ILE A 577 11.99 25.69 14.87
CA ILE A 577 11.37 24.75 13.92
C ILE A 577 12.15 23.43 13.92
N PHE A 578 13.46 23.48 13.73
CA PHE A 578 14.30 22.28 13.65
C PHE A 578 14.21 21.43 14.92
N VAL A 579 14.39 22.03 16.10
CA VAL A 579 14.40 21.30 17.37
C VAL A 579 13.01 20.77 17.71
N ILE A 580 11.99 21.63 17.70
CA ILE A 580 10.63 21.26 18.13
C ILE A 580 10.02 20.24 17.19
N TYR A 581 10.17 20.39 15.87
CA TYR A 581 9.65 19.43 14.90
C TYR A 581 10.28 18.04 15.10
N ASN A 582 11.61 17.96 15.19
CA ASN A 582 12.28 16.67 15.31
C ASN A 582 11.95 15.98 16.64
N SER A 583 11.93 16.73 17.76
CA SER A 583 11.50 16.22 19.06
C SER A 583 10.04 15.75 19.04
N TYR A 584 9.15 16.51 18.39
CA TYR A 584 7.74 16.17 18.27
C TYR A 584 7.52 14.88 17.48
N VAL A 585 8.12 14.75 16.30
CA VAL A 585 7.96 13.55 15.47
C VAL A 585 8.59 12.33 16.15
N PHE A 586 9.71 12.50 16.84
CA PHE A 586 10.30 11.44 17.66
C PHE A 586 9.35 11.00 18.78
N TRP A 587 8.72 11.96 19.49
CA TRP A 587 7.72 11.67 20.52
C TRP A 587 6.53 10.88 19.98
N GLU A 588 5.98 11.26 18.82
CA GLU A 588 4.89 10.49 18.18
C GLU A 588 5.33 9.07 17.79
N CYS A 589 6.54 8.92 17.23
CA CYS A 589 7.09 7.60 16.92
C CYS A 589 7.27 6.74 18.18
N LYS A 590 7.70 7.35 19.29
CA LYS A 590 7.86 6.64 20.57
C LYS A 590 6.53 6.20 21.15
N ARG A 591 5.45 6.98 20.99
CA ARG A 591 4.08 6.59 21.36
C ARG A 591 3.58 5.37 20.61
N LEU A 592 4.07 5.16 19.38
CA LEU A 592 3.80 3.98 18.56
C LEU A 592 4.73 2.79 18.90
N GLY A 593 5.62 2.92 19.88
CA GLY A 593 6.57 1.88 20.27
C GLY A 593 7.79 1.76 19.35
N LEU A 594 8.04 2.72 18.47
CA LEU A 594 9.16 2.67 17.53
C LEU A 594 10.50 3.00 18.20
N SER A 595 11.59 2.44 17.67
CA SER A 595 12.95 2.70 18.12
C SER A 595 13.46 4.06 17.63
N LEU A 596 14.50 4.61 18.29
CA LEU A 596 15.17 5.82 17.82
C LEU A 596 15.78 5.63 16.43
N ARG A 597 16.34 4.44 16.16
CA ARG A 597 16.93 4.11 14.86
C ARG A 597 15.87 4.05 13.76
N MET A 598 14.70 3.47 14.04
CA MET A 598 13.55 3.48 13.14
C MET A 598 13.09 4.91 12.84
N TRP A 599 12.95 5.77 13.86
CA TRP A 599 12.59 7.18 13.65
C TRP A 599 13.57 7.88 12.70
N TRP A 600 14.88 7.73 12.94
CA TRP A 600 15.90 8.33 12.09
C TRP A 600 15.84 7.77 10.65
N ASN A 601 15.63 6.47 10.51
CA ASN A 601 15.46 5.82 9.20
C ASN A 601 14.24 6.36 8.44
N LEU A 602 13.12 6.57 9.12
CA LEU A 602 11.92 7.13 8.51
C LEU A 602 12.11 8.61 8.11
N GLN A 603 12.84 9.40 8.91
CA GLN A 603 13.18 10.78 8.55
C GLN A 603 14.03 10.85 7.28
N ARG A 604 15.16 10.11 7.25
CA ARG A 604 16.06 10.12 6.09
C ARG A 604 15.37 9.58 4.85
N MET A 605 14.65 8.46 4.96
CA MET A 605 13.98 7.85 3.81
C MET A 605 12.82 8.71 3.30
N GLY A 606 12.15 9.45 4.19
CA GLY A 606 11.18 10.47 3.79
C GLY A 606 11.76 11.58 2.90
N ARG A 607 13.07 11.87 2.98
CA ARG A 607 13.76 12.83 2.11
C ARG A 607 14.34 12.16 0.87
N VAL A 608 15.02 11.03 1.05
CA VAL A 608 15.66 10.27 -0.03
C VAL A 608 14.63 9.83 -1.06
N THR A 609 13.51 9.23 -0.64
CA THR A 609 12.47 8.74 -1.55
C THR A 609 11.83 9.87 -2.37
N VAL A 610 11.61 11.03 -1.74
CA VAL A 610 11.07 12.22 -2.43
C VAL A 610 12.00 12.68 -3.55
N MET A 611 13.29 12.83 -3.24
CA MET A 611 14.30 13.32 -4.19
C MET A 611 14.75 12.27 -5.22
N THR A 612 14.31 11.02 -5.10
CA THR A 612 14.66 9.92 -6.01
C THR A 612 13.43 9.37 -6.73
N ALA A 613 12.76 8.38 -6.14
CA ALA A 613 11.63 7.68 -6.74
C ALA A 613 10.46 8.61 -7.09
N TRP A 614 10.07 9.50 -6.18
CA TRP A 614 8.95 10.40 -6.43
C TRP A 614 9.29 11.47 -7.47
N LEU A 615 10.54 11.96 -7.51
CA LEU A 615 11.00 12.83 -8.59
C LEU A 615 10.87 12.13 -9.96
N CYS A 616 11.31 10.88 -10.07
CA CYS A 616 11.17 10.14 -11.32
C CYS A 616 9.69 9.87 -11.66
N GLY A 617 8.84 9.62 -10.67
CA GLY A 617 7.39 9.52 -10.85
C GLY A 617 6.78 10.83 -11.38
N PHE A 618 7.16 11.96 -10.80
CA PHE A 618 6.77 13.31 -11.25
C PHE A 618 7.19 13.56 -12.70
N LEU A 619 8.47 13.33 -13.03
CA LEU A 619 8.98 13.55 -14.38
C LEU A 619 8.27 12.66 -15.40
N ASN A 620 8.02 11.40 -15.06
CA ASN A 620 7.26 10.50 -15.92
C ASN A 620 5.83 11.02 -16.15
N MET A 621 5.15 11.50 -15.11
CA MET A 621 3.84 12.12 -15.25
C MET A 621 3.85 13.36 -16.15
N MET A 622 4.84 14.24 -16.01
CA MET A 622 4.95 15.41 -16.88
C MET A 622 5.15 15.02 -18.35
N LEU A 623 5.97 14.00 -18.62
CA LEU A 623 6.14 13.45 -19.97
C LEU A 623 4.83 12.85 -20.52
N GLN A 624 4.03 12.21 -19.68
CA GLN A 624 2.72 11.66 -20.07
C GLN A 624 1.72 12.77 -20.41
N LEU A 625 1.67 13.85 -19.62
CA LEU A 625 0.79 14.99 -19.89
C LEU A 625 1.11 15.67 -21.23
N ILE A 626 2.38 15.64 -21.68
CA ILE A 626 2.82 16.18 -22.97
C ILE A 626 2.74 15.12 -24.10
N GLY A 627 2.33 13.88 -23.80
CA GLY A 627 2.17 12.80 -24.77
C GLY A 627 3.46 12.09 -25.19
N LEU A 628 4.56 12.29 -24.46
CA LEU A 628 5.89 11.72 -24.76
C LEU A 628 6.16 10.38 -24.06
N SER A 629 5.28 9.92 -23.17
CA SER A 629 5.42 8.66 -22.43
C SER A 629 4.08 7.92 -22.34
N LYS A 630 4.13 6.59 -22.16
CA LYS A 630 2.98 5.72 -21.87
C LYS A 630 3.13 5.10 -20.48
N ASN A 631 2.02 4.83 -19.80
CA ASN A 631 2.04 4.12 -18.51
C ASN A 631 2.42 2.65 -18.71
N ILE A 632 3.62 2.28 -18.27
CA ILE A 632 4.05 0.88 -18.11
C ILE A 632 3.97 0.56 -16.62
N PHE A 633 3.04 -0.32 -16.25
CA PHE A 633 2.95 -0.81 -14.87
C PHE A 633 3.96 -1.95 -14.69
N GLU A 634 4.85 -1.80 -13.71
CA GLU A 634 5.85 -2.82 -13.36
C GLU A 634 5.40 -3.57 -12.11
N VAL A 635 5.28 -4.90 -12.23
CA VAL A 635 4.97 -5.78 -11.10
C VAL A 635 6.16 -5.77 -10.13
N THR A 636 5.88 -5.59 -8.84
CA THR A 636 6.92 -5.54 -7.81
C THR A 636 7.31 -6.95 -7.41
N GLN A 637 8.59 -7.29 -7.54
CA GLN A 637 9.10 -8.62 -7.20
C GLN A 637 8.81 -8.99 -5.73
N LYS A 638 8.32 -10.21 -5.53
CA LYS A 638 8.03 -10.85 -4.25
C LYS A 638 8.99 -12.02 -4.05
N GLU A 639 9.59 -12.12 -2.87
CA GLU A 639 10.48 -13.23 -2.54
C GLU A 639 10.09 -13.82 -1.20
N LEU A 640 10.01 -15.15 -1.15
CA LEU A 640 9.98 -15.89 0.10
C LEU A 640 11.45 -16.07 0.51
N LYS A 641 11.94 -15.36 1.53
CA LYS A 641 13.26 -15.68 2.09
C LYS A 641 13.19 -17.08 2.70
N PRO A 642 13.96 -18.07 2.22
CA PRO A 642 14.09 -19.31 2.93
C PRO A 642 14.76 -19.01 4.28
N ASN A 643 14.19 -19.53 5.36
CA ASN A 643 14.98 -19.73 6.56
C ASN A 643 15.89 -20.93 6.25
N ASP A 644 17.16 -20.66 5.94
CA ASP A 644 18.15 -21.72 5.82
C ASP A 644 18.21 -22.48 7.15
N GLY A 645 17.62 -23.67 7.12
CA GLY A 645 17.63 -24.65 8.19
C GLY A 645 17.92 -26.05 7.64
N ASP A 646 18.66 -26.11 6.53
CA ASP A 646 19.32 -27.29 5.98
C ASP A 646 20.58 -26.82 5.26
N GLY A 647 21.72 -26.97 5.93
CA GLY A 647 23.02 -26.53 5.49
C GLY A 647 23.99 -26.58 6.67
N ASP A 648 24.38 -27.80 7.05
CA ASP A 648 25.58 -28.02 7.84
C ASP A 648 26.77 -27.50 7.03
N ASP A 649 27.18 -26.27 7.27
CA ASP A 649 28.53 -25.80 6.93
C ASP A 649 28.99 -24.84 8.02
N ASP A 650 29.88 -25.36 8.87
CA ASP A 650 30.56 -24.65 9.95
C ASP A 650 31.39 -23.49 9.37
N SER A 651 30.84 -22.28 9.44
CA SER A 651 31.63 -21.05 9.42
C SER A 651 31.14 -20.12 10.53
N HIS A 652 31.96 -20.00 11.57
CA HIS A 652 31.65 -19.43 12.87
C HIS A 652 31.52 -17.88 12.91
N ASP A 653 31.26 -17.19 11.78
CA ASP A 653 31.22 -15.72 11.71
C ASP A 653 29.87 -15.10 11.28
N GLU A 654 28.81 -15.89 11.03
CA GLU A 654 27.53 -15.38 10.50
C GLU A 654 26.33 -15.41 11.46
N VAL A 655 26.56 -15.48 12.77
CA VAL A 655 25.44 -15.55 13.75
C VAL A 655 24.97 -14.17 14.23
N ASP A 656 25.76 -13.10 14.05
CA ASP A 656 25.42 -11.78 14.62
C ASP A 656 24.81 -10.74 13.65
N ASN A 657 24.63 -11.06 12.36
CA ASN A 657 24.21 -10.07 11.35
C ASN A 657 22.97 -10.44 10.51
N LYS A 658 22.17 -11.42 10.94
CA LYS A 658 21.03 -11.97 10.16
C LYS A 658 19.86 -10.99 9.93
N ASN A 659 19.85 -9.79 10.54
CA ASN A 659 18.74 -8.83 10.45
C ASN A 659 19.13 -7.41 9.99
N VAL A 660 20.37 -7.17 9.56
CA VAL A 660 20.80 -5.85 9.05
C VAL A 660 20.86 -5.89 7.53
N ALA A 661 19.72 -5.76 6.87
CA ALA A 661 19.72 -5.61 5.42
C ALA A 661 20.44 -4.31 5.03
N ARG A 662 21.45 -4.45 4.18
CA ARG A 662 22.27 -3.36 3.65
C ARG A 662 21.64 -2.83 2.36
N PHE A 663 21.80 -1.53 2.10
CA PHE A 663 21.43 -0.94 0.82
C PHE A 663 22.14 -1.65 -0.34
N THR A 664 21.35 -2.04 -1.33
CA THR A 664 21.83 -2.56 -2.61
C THR A 664 21.54 -1.56 -3.71
N TYR A 665 22.35 -1.60 -4.77
CA TYR A 665 22.25 -0.70 -5.90
C TYR A 665 22.32 -1.48 -7.21
N ASP A 666 21.56 -1.02 -8.18
CA ASP A 666 21.56 -1.53 -9.55
C ASP A 666 21.83 -0.39 -10.54
N LYS A 667 21.68 -0.66 -11.84
CA LYS A 667 21.87 0.35 -12.90
C LYS A 667 20.62 1.23 -13.10
N SER A 668 19.64 1.19 -12.19
CA SER A 668 18.40 1.92 -12.32
C SER A 668 18.64 3.44 -12.35
N PRO A 669 17.96 4.18 -13.23
CA PRO A 669 18.04 5.64 -13.25
C PRO A 669 17.48 6.28 -11.96
N LEU A 670 16.69 5.54 -11.17
CA LEU A 670 16.10 6.03 -9.92
C LEU A 670 17.15 6.43 -8.87
N ILE A 671 18.38 5.91 -8.97
CA ILE A 671 19.48 6.20 -8.04
C ILE A 671 20.18 7.52 -8.40
N ILE A 672 20.17 7.92 -9.67
CA ILE A 672 20.93 9.07 -10.19
C ILE A 672 20.65 10.35 -9.41
N PRO A 673 19.39 10.78 -9.17
CA PRO A 673 19.10 12.02 -8.47
C PRO A 673 19.69 12.08 -7.06
N GLY A 674 19.63 10.97 -6.31
CA GLY A 674 20.16 10.91 -4.95
C GLY A 674 21.68 11.08 -4.90
N VAL A 675 22.38 10.50 -5.87
CA VAL A 675 23.84 10.69 -6.01
C VAL A 675 24.18 12.12 -6.42
N VAL A 676 23.37 12.75 -7.28
CA VAL A 676 23.56 14.17 -7.65
C VAL A 676 23.43 15.08 -6.42
N VAL A 677 22.36 14.93 -5.63
CA VAL A 677 22.15 15.70 -4.39
C VAL A 677 23.33 15.55 -3.43
N LEU A 678 23.80 14.30 -3.26
CA LEU A 678 24.97 13.99 -2.44
C LEU A 678 26.25 14.69 -2.95
N LEU A 679 26.57 14.53 -4.23
CA LEU A 679 27.82 15.08 -4.81
C LEU A 679 27.84 16.61 -4.83
N VAL A 680 26.71 17.26 -5.11
CA VAL A 680 26.59 18.73 -5.09
C VAL A 680 26.87 19.27 -3.68
N ASN A 681 26.28 18.67 -2.63
CA ASN A 681 26.49 19.09 -1.26
C ASN A 681 27.93 18.79 -0.76
N ILE A 682 28.54 17.68 -1.19
CA ILE A 682 29.97 17.41 -0.91
C ILE A 682 30.85 18.48 -1.55
N ALA A 683 30.64 18.80 -2.83
CA ALA A 683 31.41 19.82 -3.54
C ALA A 683 31.25 21.20 -2.89
N ALA A 684 30.05 21.54 -2.43
CA ALA A 684 29.79 22.79 -1.74
C ALA A 684 30.50 22.89 -0.37
N LEU A 685 30.50 21.81 0.43
CA LEU A 685 31.24 21.78 1.70
C LEU A 685 32.74 21.91 1.49
N VAL A 686 33.31 21.27 0.46
CA VAL A 686 34.73 21.45 0.11
C VAL A 686 35.01 22.91 -0.25
N ASN A 687 34.16 23.56 -1.05
CA ASN A 687 34.30 24.99 -1.36
C ASN A 687 34.20 25.86 -0.09
N GLY A 688 33.26 25.56 0.80
CA GLY A 688 33.08 26.26 2.08
C GLY A 688 34.33 26.16 2.97
N VAL A 689 34.87 24.95 3.15
CA VAL A 689 36.10 24.72 3.92
C VAL A 689 37.30 25.42 3.30
N VAL A 690 37.46 25.37 1.97
CA VAL A 690 38.55 26.09 1.29
C VAL A 690 38.43 27.60 1.46
N ARG A 691 37.22 28.16 1.49
CA ARG A 691 37.00 29.58 1.79
C ARG A 691 37.39 29.92 3.23
N LEU A 692 37.00 29.09 4.21
CA LEU A 692 37.39 29.26 5.62
C LEU A 692 38.91 29.26 5.81
N LEU A 693 39.63 28.38 5.11
CA LEU A 693 41.09 28.28 5.18
C LEU A 693 41.84 29.48 4.56
N LYS A 694 41.16 30.34 3.79
CA LYS A 694 41.73 31.53 3.15
C LYS A 694 41.51 32.83 3.93
N VAL A 695 40.82 32.78 5.07
CA VAL A 695 40.55 33.95 5.91
C VAL A 695 41.71 34.17 6.88
N ASP A 696 42.23 35.40 6.95
CA ASP A 696 43.29 35.77 7.87
C ASP A 696 42.77 35.78 9.33
N TYR A 697 43.34 34.92 10.18
CA TYR A 697 42.92 34.68 11.56
C TYR A 697 43.01 35.89 12.51
N THR A 698 43.55 37.02 12.04
CA THR A 698 43.71 38.26 12.80
C THR A 698 42.45 39.13 12.86
N GLU A 699 41.44 38.89 12.01
CA GLU A 699 40.14 39.57 12.08
C GLU A 699 39.05 38.65 12.68
N ILE A 700 38.65 39.01 13.90
CA ILE A 700 37.48 38.66 14.70
C ILE A 700 36.71 37.37 14.30
N TRP A 701 36.73 36.36 15.18
CA TRP A 701 35.91 35.13 15.13
C TRP A 701 34.40 35.33 14.78
N LEU A 702 33.85 36.53 14.97
CA LEU A 702 32.49 36.90 14.54
C LEU A 702 32.33 36.97 13.01
N GLU A 703 33.33 37.44 12.27
CA GLU A 703 33.28 37.42 10.80
C GLU A 703 33.37 35.99 10.27
N ALA A 704 34.17 35.14 10.94
CA ALA A 704 34.23 33.72 10.64
C ALA A 704 32.88 33.00 10.88
N LEU A 705 32.16 33.34 11.95
CA LEU A 705 30.81 32.85 12.21
C LEU A 705 29.78 33.31 11.15
N GLY A 706 30.06 34.43 10.46
CA GLY A 706 29.29 34.92 9.31
C GLY A 706 29.58 34.20 7.98
N LEU A 707 30.54 33.28 7.92
CA LEU A 707 30.96 32.58 6.69
C LEU A 707 30.09 31.36 6.32
N GLY A 708 28.85 31.30 6.82
CA GLY A 708 27.87 30.29 6.42
C GLY A 708 27.91 28.98 7.23
N PHE A 709 28.23 29.04 8.53
CA PHE A 709 28.20 27.86 9.41
C PHE A 709 26.82 27.18 9.45
N GLY A 710 25.73 27.95 9.41
CA GLY A 710 24.37 27.41 9.34
C GLY A 710 24.12 26.65 8.04
N GLU A 711 24.57 27.20 6.92
CA GLU A 711 24.53 26.59 5.59
C GLU A 711 25.37 25.30 5.56
N MET A 712 26.57 25.30 6.14
CA MET A 712 27.39 24.09 6.29
C MET A 712 26.66 23.02 7.11
N PHE A 713 26.06 23.40 8.24
CA PHE A 713 25.26 22.49 9.07
C PHE A 713 24.09 21.89 8.27
N CYS A 714 23.32 22.71 7.55
CA CYS A 714 22.23 22.24 6.69
C CYS A 714 22.73 21.29 5.59
N SER A 715 23.86 21.61 4.94
CA SER A 715 24.49 20.74 3.94
C SER A 715 24.90 19.40 4.56
N VAL A 716 25.45 19.40 5.78
CA VAL A 716 25.77 18.17 6.53
C VAL A 716 24.50 17.38 6.85
N CYS A 717 23.41 18.01 7.26
CA CYS A 717 22.12 17.34 7.47
C CYS A 717 21.62 16.64 6.20
N VAL A 718 21.77 17.27 5.02
CA VAL A 718 21.46 16.64 3.74
C VAL A 718 22.35 15.41 3.52
N LEU A 719 23.66 15.51 3.72
CA LEU A 719 24.58 14.37 3.59
C LEU A 719 24.24 13.22 4.55
N LEU A 720 23.83 13.53 5.80
CA LEU A 720 23.41 12.54 6.78
C LEU A 720 22.14 11.79 6.34
N CYS A 721 21.22 12.45 5.64
CA CYS A 721 20.07 11.78 5.03
C CYS A 721 20.49 10.80 3.92
N PHE A 722 21.51 11.14 3.14
CA PHE A 722 22.07 10.33 2.05
C PHE A 722 23.28 9.49 2.47
N TRP A 723 23.45 9.21 3.76
CA TRP A 723 24.63 8.51 4.28
C TRP A 723 24.86 7.13 3.66
N ASP A 724 23.78 6.38 3.38
CA ASP A 724 23.91 5.08 2.71
C ASP A 724 24.36 5.21 1.25
N PHE A 725 23.95 6.27 0.54
CA PHE A 725 24.45 6.56 -0.81
C PHE A 725 25.93 6.93 -0.77
N PHE A 726 26.37 7.69 0.23
CA PHE A 726 27.79 7.99 0.44
C PHE A 726 28.61 6.71 0.63
N LYS A 727 28.17 5.78 1.48
CA LYS A 727 28.80 4.45 1.58
C LYS A 727 28.77 3.69 0.25
N GLY A 728 27.68 3.82 -0.50
CA GLY A 728 27.49 3.22 -1.82
C GLY A 728 28.53 3.67 -2.86
N LEU A 729 29.03 4.91 -2.79
CA LEU A 729 30.08 5.40 -3.70
C LEU A 729 31.38 4.60 -3.62
N PHE A 730 31.69 4.05 -2.44
CA PHE A 730 32.91 3.28 -2.17
C PHE A 730 32.61 1.78 -1.96
N GLY A 731 31.36 1.36 -2.14
CA GLY A 731 30.93 -0.02 -2.00
C GLY A 731 31.42 -0.91 -3.15
N LYS A 732 31.46 -2.24 -2.93
CA LYS A 732 31.80 -3.25 -3.94
C LYS A 732 30.60 -4.15 -4.25
N GLY A 733 30.56 -4.67 -5.47
CA GLY A 733 29.48 -5.57 -5.93
C GLY A 733 28.09 -4.92 -5.83
N LYS A 734 27.09 -5.70 -5.41
CA LYS A 734 25.70 -5.23 -5.24
C LYS A 734 25.50 -4.13 -4.19
N TYR A 735 26.50 -3.89 -3.35
CA TYR A 735 26.47 -2.84 -2.31
C TYR A 735 27.14 -1.53 -2.76
N GLY A 736 27.77 -1.52 -3.94
CA GLY A 736 28.37 -0.34 -4.56
C GLY A 736 27.46 0.24 -5.62
N ILE A 737 27.38 1.57 -5.70
CA ILE A 737 26.69 2.26 -6.78
C ILE A 737 27.49 2.02 -8.07
N PRO A 738 26.86 1.57 -9.17
CA PRO A 738 27.60 1.29 -10.41
C PRO A 738 28.38 2.51 -10.92
N ALA A 739 29.61 2.29 -11.38
CA ALA A 739 30.48 3.36 -11.87
C ALA A 739 29.83 4.22 -12.98
N SER A 740 29.04 3.59 -13.87
CA SER A 740 28.27 4.30 -14.89
C SER A 740 27.26 5.30 -14.31
N THR A 741 26.65 4.95 -13.16
CA THR A 741 25.71 5.81 -12.45
C THR A 741 26.46 6.95 -11.77
N ILE A 742 27.59 6.67 -11.11
CA ILE A 742 28.44 7.69 -10.49
C ILE A 742 28.91 8.71 -11.53
N TRP A 743 29.37 8.27 -12.71
CA TRP A 743 29.84 9.16 -13.77
C TRP A 743 28.73 10.08 -14.30
N LYS A 744 27.55 9.51 -14.59
CA LYS A 744 26.38 10.30 -15.04
C LYS A 744 25.98 11.33 -13.99
N SER A 745 25.91 10.92 -12.72
CA SER A 745 25.59 11.82 -11.61
C SER A 745 26.67 12.88 -11.40
N GLY A 746 27.95 12.54 -11.58
CA GLY A 746 29.07 13.48 -11.48
C GLY A 746 29.01 14.59 -12.52
N VAL A 747 28.73 14.25 -13.78
CA VAL A 747 28.55 15.24 -14.87
C VAL A 747 27.38 16.18 -14.54
N LEU A 748 26.24 15.65 -14.09
CA LEU A 748 25.08 16.47 -13.69
C LEU A 748 25.38 17.35 -12.47
N ALA A 749 26.07 16.82 -11.46
CA ALA A 749 26.44 17.58 -10.27
C ALA A 749 27.41 18.72 -10.61
N LEU A 750 28.39 18.49 -11.48
CA LEU A 750 29.30 19.53 -11.96
C LEU A 750 28.55 20.63 -12.72
N PHE A 751 27.62 20.24 -13.59
CA PHE A 751 26.77 21.19 -14.30
C PHE A 751 25.95 22.06 -13.33
N ILE A 752 25.34 21.47 -12.31
CA ILE A 752 24.59 22.20 -11.27
C ILE A 752 25.50 23.17 -10.50
N VAL A 753 26.69 22.73 -10.07
CA VAL A 753 27.64 23.61 -9.36
C VAL A 753 28.13 24.75 -10.26
N GLN A 754 28.35 24.50 -11.55
CA GLN A 754 28.68 25.55 -12.52
C GLN A 754 27.53 26.54 -12.71
N LEU A 755 26.28 26.06 -12.76
CA LEU A 755 25.10 26.93 -12.78
C LEU A 755 25.05 27.82 -11.54
N PHE A 756 25.30 27.28 -10.34
CA PHE A 756 25.35 28.08 -9.12
C PHE A 756 26.36 29.22 -9.21
N ARG A 757 27.57 28.95 -9.74
CA ARG A 757 28.60 29.98 -9.95
C ARG A 757 28.22 31.04 -10.99
N ARG A 758 27.37 30.69 -11.95
CA ARG A 758 26.92 31.61 -13.01
C ARG A 758 25.81 32.54 -12.53
N PHE A 759 25.01 32.10 -11.56
CA PHE A 759 23.93 32.88 -10.95
C PHE A 759 24.33 33.53 -9.61
N ALA A 760 25.57 33.31 -9.15
CA ALA A 760 26.24 34.10 -8.12
C ALA A 760 26.53 35.50 -8.65
#